data_AF-A0A2D5Z0L5-F1
#
_entry.id   AF-A0A2D5Z0L5-F1
#
_cell.length_a   1.000
_cell.length_b   1.000
_cell.length_c   1.000
_cell.angle_alpha   90.00
_cell.angle_beta   90.00
_cell.angle_gamma   90.00
#
_symmetry.space_group_name_H-M   'P 1'
#
loop_
_entity.id
_entity.type
_entity.pdbx_description
1 polymer ?
#
loop_
_entity_poly.entity_id
_entity_poly.type
_entity_poly.pdbx_seq_one_letter_code
_entity_poly.pdbx_strand_id
1 'polypeptide(L)'
;MRPIYNLPVIPEDGDHYRACTHKPLTRAEMKCDFRNALFMKHPDSQACWEAILRYDLASAVYFYSRHWIRETDGTEQEGWRHNLRRLADAGVYIFHVGMHWYGQEQSRACFDFLLDTFGARFIGLKADSEADGGYTGGWSWTGPWAEQLGTGATPSPQRSRTEARRDYDRVLDWLYDRAFHRGMSISSLGYGCHYAAEHEARMLGIEAEECLPSDTLLWSFCRGASKQYDLLTAVSISPANRWGHAMHFRDGPMMTDGESTGGSDYGPSHGLNRREWYVAYMCGASLIFFSAAIFHYGRYASKVSGEYEPFIMPGGANRPGFGLLEANLTPVGRLHVEGQEFAAAHPVRGTCYMPVALMLERDHGWNPPGEYYGPGQDCVWGNIPYARGDHQIDNFFRWVYPDYHLASFYRDERGYITNTPFGDLFEVILSNASPACLEKYRAIVLLGEQRVADDASERLETFLRDGGIVIAAADQWPAGAAALAGASVSDTLRNHHGESRSADGSLFREARFEHRDVRITKGDVLLETSGGAALVTRHTVGDGTLYLVNVPGWGRSAKRHDMLDGIRHVIGSVLDDLGLVTIEGRPVYNLVNVTDRDDELIVTLCNNSPDLPWEGTVRIRDAEVESFEAWIGHSEAAVEDGALRCGVPANDVRIFKLQASHGFLPLRFRNIDWRKLGVGIPDQDFQSCPARKSADLTIHRPGDR
;
A
#
# COMPACT_ATOMS: atom_id res chain seq x y z
N MET A 1 14.85 26.10 -3.10
CA MET A 1 14.03 24.89 -2.85
C MET A 1 14.96 23.71 -2.59
N ARG A 2 14.70 22.96 -1.50
CA ARG A 2 15.45 21.74 -1.17
C ARG A 2 15.27 20.70 -2.29
N PRO A 3 16.32 19.93 -2.65
CA PRO A 3 16.14 18.70 -3.42
C PRO A 3 15.04 17.80 -2.84
N ILE A 4 14.20 17.21 -3.69
CA ILE A 4 13.37 16.06 -3.30
C ILE A 4 13.99 14.84 -3.96
N TYR A 5 14.49 13.89 -3.16
CA TYR A 5 15.02 12.62 -3.65
C TYR A 5 13.91 11.57 -3.60
N ASN A 6 12.90 11.72 -4.45
CA ASN A 6 11.85 10.72 -4.60
C ASN A 6 12.36 9.58 -5.50
N LEU A 7 13.43 8.92 -5.06
CA LEU A 7 14.09 7.83 -5.76
C LEU A 7 13.28 6.54 -5.56
N PRO A 8 13.25 5.65 -6.58
CA PRO A 8 12.74 4.30 -6.37
C PRO A 8 13.59 3.60 -5.30
N VAL A 9 12.97 2.71 -4.54
CA VAL A 9 13.67 1.90 -3.54
C VAL A 9 14.58 0.90 -4.23
N ILE A 10 15.86 0.91 -3.86
CA ILE A 10 16.90 -0.02 -4.32
C ILE A 10 17.49 -0.66 -3.06
N PRO A 11 16.98 -1.83 -2.65
CA PRO A 11 17.37 -2.45 -1.38
C PRO A 11 18.87 -2.59 -1.22
N GLU A 12 19.55 -3.12 -2.23
CA GLU A 12 20.99 -3.41 -2.21
C GLU A 12 21.90 -2.18 -1.99
N ASP A 13 21.39 -0.96 -2.27
CA ASP A 13 22.11 0.30 -2.05
C ASP A 13 21.79 0.94 -0.68
N GLY A 14 20.75 0.45 0.01
CA GLY A 14 20.21 0.98 1.25
C GLY A 14 21.07 0.71 2.49
N ASP A 15 20.92 1.58 3.50
CA ASP A 15 21.57 1.40 4.80
C ASP A 15 21.03 0.17 5.54
N HIS A 16 19.72 -0.07 5.42
CA HIS A 16 19.06 -1.21 6.05
C HIS A 16 19.62 -2.54 5.53
N TYR A 17 19.76 -2.68 4.21
CA TYR A 17 20.36 -3.87 3.60
C TYR A 17 21.78 -4.15 4.11
N ARG A 18 22.59 -3.11 4.36
CA ARG A 18 23.92 -3.26 4.97
C ARG A 18 23.83 -3.74 6.42
N ALA A 19 22.88 -3.21 7.18
CA ALA A 19 22.73 -3.48 8.61
C ALA A 19 22.10 -4.86 8.93
N CYS A 20 21.17 -5.35 8.11
CA CYS A 20 20.47 -6.61 8.37
C CYS A 20 21.39 -7.83 8.31
N THR A 21 21.12 -8.79 9.19
CA THR A 21 21.76 -10.11 9.16
C THR A 21 21.18 -10.94 8.02
N HIS A 22 19.85 -11.02 7.96
CA HIS A 22 19.11 -11.65 6.89
C HIS A 22 18.76 -10.61 5.82
N LYS A 23 19.27 -10.83 4.60
CA LYS A 23 19.20 -9.81 3.55
C LYS A 23 17.78 -9.67 2.97
N PRO A 24 17.29 -8.43 2.84
CA PRO A 24 16.13 -8.12 2.02
C PRO A 24 16.19 -8.74 0.62
N LEU A 25 15.03 -8.92 0.01
CA LEU A 25 14.93 -9.26 -1.40
C LEU A 25 15.38 -8.05 -2.24
N THR A 26 16.34 -8.28 -3.12
CA THR A 26 16.94 -7.22 -3.96
C THR A 26 16.36 -7.21 -5.37
N ARG A 27 16.53 -6.07 -6.08
CA ARG A 27 16.19 -6.01 -7.51
C ARG A 27 17.08 -6.95 -8.32
N ALA A 28 18.34 -7.10 -7.93
CA ALA A 28 19.26 -8.06 -8.53
C ALA A 28 18.79 -9.53 -8.42
N GLU A 29 18.26 -9.95 -7.26
CA GLU A 29 17.68 -11.29 -7.09
C GLU A 29 16.40 -11.47 -7.91
N MET A 30 15.53 -10.45 -7.89
CA MET A 30 14.30 -10.43 -8.69
C MET A 30 14.58 -10.37 -10.18
N LYS A 31 15.75 -9.87 -10.62
CA LYS A 31 16.15 -9.62 -12.01
C LYS A 31 15.23 -8.68 -12.79
N CYS A 32 14.21 -8.12 -12.16
CA CYS A 32 13.20 -7.25 -12.76
C CYS A 32 12.61 -6.32 -11.69
N ASP A 33 11.97 -5.25 -12.13
CA ASP A 33 11.22 -4.35 -11.24
C ASP A 33 9.93 -4.96 -10.71
N PHE A 34 9.27 -5.77 -11.54
CA PHE A 34 7.91 -6.23 -11.33
C PHE A 34 7.75 -7.66 -11.83
N ARG A 35 7.16 -8.51 -10.98
CA ARG A 35 6.64 -9.83 -11.37
C ARG A 35 5.15 -9.87 -11.12
N ASN A 36 4.42 -10.37 -12.12
CA ASN A 36 3.04 -10.80 -11.92
C ASN A 36 3.04 -12.25 -11.43
N ALA A 37 2.29 -12.54 -10.39
CA ALA A 37 2.27 -13.83 -9.73
C ALA A 37 0.90 -14.51 -9.79
N LEU A 38 0.93 -15.80 -10.13
CA LEU A 38 -0.25 -16.62 -10.30
C LEU A 38 -0.49 -17.50 -9.08
N PHE A 39 -1.74 -17.56 -8.62
CA PHE A 39 -2.16 -18.56 -7.64
C PHE A 39 -2.26 -19.93 -8.31
N MET A 40 -1.37 -20.83 -7.91
CA MET A 40 -1.43 -22.23 -8.31
C MET A 40 -2.10 -22.98 -7.16
N LYS A 41 -3.10 -23.83 -7.41
CA LYS A 41 -3.68 -24.59 -6.28
C LYS A 41 -2.77 -25.74 -5.86
N HIS A 42 -2.21 -26.43 -6.85
CA HIS A 42 -1.32 -27.57 -6.67
C HIS A 42 -0.26 -27.58 -7.78
N PRO A 43 0.99 -28.00 -7.51
CA PRO A 43 2.06 -28.12 -8.50
C PRO A 43 1.79 -29.09 -9.66
N ASP A 44 0.71 -29.87 -9.61
CA ASP A 44 0.27 -30.78 -10.68
C ASP A 44 -0.75 -30.14 -11.65
N SER A 45 -1.15 -28.88 -11.42
CA SER A 45 -2.17 -28.20 -12.23
C SER A 45 -1.71 -27.96 -13.66
N GLN A 46 -2.11 -28.85 -14.59
CA GLN A 46 -1.73 -28.77 -16.00
C GLN A 46 -2.14 -27.43 -16.66
N ALA A 47 -3.27 -26.83 -16.26
CA ALA A 47 -3.68 -25.52 -16.76
C ALA A 47 -2.69 -24.42 -16.33
N CYS A 48 -2.24 -24.43 -15.07
CA CYS A 48 -1.21 -23.50 -14.60
C CYS A 48 0.12 -23.73 -15.33
N TRP A 49 0.49 -24.98 -15.58
CA TRP A 49 1.69 -25.32 -16.35
C TRP A 49 1.66 -24.77 -17.78
N GLU A 50 0.57 -24.98 -18.51
CA GLU A 50 0.43 -24.42 -19.87
C GLU A 50 0.42 -22.89 -19.82
N ALA A 51 -0.30 -22.29 -18.85
CA ALA A 51 -0.34 -20.85 -18.65
C ALA A 51 1.06 -20.25 -18.48
N ILE A 52 1.90 -20.86 -17.64
CA ILE A 52 3.24 -20.37 -17.32
C ILE A 52 4.22 -20.70 -18.43
N LEU A 53 4.37 -21.97 -18.79
CA LEU A 53 5.48 -22.40 -19.66
C LEU A 53 5.27 -22.08 -21.13
N ARG A 54 4.01 -21.97 -21.56
CA ARG A 54 3.68 -21.83 -22.98
C ARG A 54 3.16 -20.45 -23.32
N TYR A 55 2.47 -19.81 -22.39
CA TYR A 55 1.83 -18.53 -22.60
C TYR A 55 2.43 -17.41 -21.75
N ASP A 56 3.41 -17.71 -20.89
CA ASP A 56 4.09 -16.76 -20.02
C ASP A 56 3.12 -15.92 -19.17
N LEU A 57 1.95 -16.45 -18.77
CA LEU A 57 0.92 -15.72 -18.01
C LEU A 57 1.33 -15.34 -16.58
N ALA A 58 2.49 -15.79 -16.12
CA ALA A 58 3.12 -15.35 -14.90
C ALA A 58 4.59 -15.74 -14.92
N SER A 59 5.42 -14.93 -14.24
CA SER A 59 6.83 -15.26 -14.02
C SER A 59 7.10 -15.71 -12.58
N ALA A 60 6.08 -15.65 -11.72
CA ALA A 60 6.11 -16.13 -10.35
C ALA A 60 4.83 -16.92 -10.00
N VAL A 61 4.93 -17.85 -9.06
CA VAL A 61 3.78 -18.61 -8.54
C VAL A 61 3.81 -18.75 -7.03
N TYR A 62 2.63 -18.91 -6.44
CA TYR A 62 2.47 -19.26 -5.03
C TYR A 62 1.31 -20.24 -4.84
N PHE A 63 1.33 -21.04 -3.77
CA PHE A 63 0.28 -22.03 -3.49
C PHE A 63 0.24 -22.51 -2.04
N TYR A 64 -0.98 -22.66 -1.52
CA TYR A 64 -1.22 -23.24 -0.20
C TYR A 64 -1.13 -24.77 -0.27
N SER A 65 -0.31 -25.37 0.58
CA SER A 65 -0.27 -26.82 0.71
C SER A 65 0.07 -27.28 2.13
N ARG A 66 -0.37 -28.49 2.44
CA ARG A 66 0.03 -29.25 3.62
C ARG A 66 1.46 -29.78 3.46
N HIS A 67 2.06 -30.26 4.55
CA HIS A 67 3.40 -30.85 4.55
C HIS A 67 3.53 -31.98 3.52
N TRP A 68 4.07 -31.65 2.35
CA TRP A 68 4.27 -32.57 1.24
C TRP A 68 5.61 -33.32 1.35
N ILE A 69 6.45 -32.97 2.32
CA ILE A 69 7.55 -33.80 2.83
C ILE A 69 7.35 -34.00 4.32
N ARG A 70 7.23 -35.26 4.75
CA ARG A 70 7.20 -35.61 6.17
C ARG A 70 8.55 -35.34 6.82
N GLU A 71 8.56 -34.67 7.96
CA GLU A 71 9.79 -34.43 8.71
C GLU A 71 10.41 -35.71 9.28
N THR A 72 9.58 -36.64 9.77
CA THR A 72 10.05 -37.81 10.51
C THR A 72 10.94 -38.74 9.68
N ASP A 73 10.71 -38.83 8.37
CA ASP A 73 11.36 -39.79 7.49
C ASP A 73 11.74 -39.21 6.12
N GLY A 74 11.46 -37.93 5.86
CA GLY A 74 11.72 -37.28 4.58
C GLY A 74 10.82 -37.77 3.43
N THR A 75 9.82 -38.61 3.71
CA THR A 75 8.95 -39.19 2.69
C THR A 75 8.11 -38.11 2.04
N GLU A 76 8.12 -38.11 0.71
CA GLU A 76 7.31 -37.23 -0.11
C GLU A 76 5.86 -37.72 -0.18
N GLN A 77 4.93 -36.81 0.08
CA GLN A 77 3.50 -36.96 -0.20
C GLN A 77 3.22 -36.27 -1.55
N GLU A 78 2.46 -36.92 -2.42
CA GLU A 78 1.90 -36.33 -3.66
C GLU A 78 2.86 -36.11 -4.86
N GLY A 79 4.16 -36.46 -4.78
CA GLY A 79 5.05 -36.48 -5.96
C GLY A 79 5.49 -35.10 -6.48
N TRP A 80 5.42 -34.07 -5.65
CA TRP A 80 5.68 -32.68 -5.98
C TRP A 80 7.14 -32.31 -6.26
N ARG A 81 8.15 -33.03 -5.76
CA ARG A 81 9.57 -32.77 -6.06
C ARG A 81 9.82 -32.74 -7.56
N HIS A 82 9.21 -33.67 -8.29
CA HIS A 82 9.36 -33.74 -9.74
C HIS A 82 8.79 -32.47 -10.41
N ASN A 83 7.56 -32.09 -10.04
CA ASN A 83 6.89 -30.92 -10.61
C ASN A 83 7.59 -29.61 -10.21
N LEU A 84 8.03 -29.47 -8.97
CA LEU A 84 8.76 -28.28 -8.51
C LEU A 84 10.12 -28.14 -9.18
N ARG A 85 10.86 -29.25 -9.39
CA ARG A 85 12.10 -29.21 -10.20
C ARG A 85 11.84 -28.75 -11.62
N ARG A 86 10.76 -29.22 -12.25
CA ARG A 86 10.37 -28.74 -13.58
C ARG A 86 10.07 -27.24 -13.61
N LEU A 87 9.50 -26.66 -12.55
CA LEU A 87 9.27 -25.20 -12.47
C LEU A 87 10.59 -24.45 -12.32
N ALA A 88 11.50 -24.98 -11.51
CA ALA A 88 12.83 -24.43 -11.36
C ALA A 88 13.64 -24.51 -12.66
N ASP A 89 13.58 -25.62 -13.39
CA ASP A 89 14.22 -25.77 -14.70
C ASP A 89 13.66 -24.75 -15.72
N ALA A 90 12.37 -24.41 -15.58
CA ALA A 90 11.67 -23.48 -16.45
C ALA A 90 11.90 -21.99 -16.14
N GLY A 91 12.68 -21.63 -15.12
CA GLY A 91 12.93 -20.20 -14.84
C GLY A 91 12.05 -19.60 -13.75
N VAL A 92 10.99 -20.29 -13.30
CA VAL A 92 9.88 -19.70 -12.54
C VAL A 92 10.29 -19.31 -11.11
N TYR A 93 9.86 -18.13 -10.68
CA TYR A 93 9.99 -17.67 -9.30
C TYR A 93 8.88 -18.26 -8.43
N ILE A 94 9.18 -18.58 -7.16
CA ILE A 94 8.20 -19.15 -6.25
C ILE A 94 8.23 -18.46 -4.89
N PHE A 95 7.06 -18.37 -4.27
CA PHE A 95 6.91 -17.95 -2.88
C PHE A 95 5.75 -18.64 -2.20
N HIS A 96 5.77 -18.59 -0.86
CA HIS A 96 4.70 -19.12 -0.02
C HIS A 96 4.25 -20.53 -0.43
N VAL A 97 5.22 -21.45 -0.47
CA VAL A 97 5.00 -22.85 -0.81
C VAL A 97 4.76 -23.63 0.47
N GLY A 98 3.50 -23.95 0.73
CA GLY A 98 3.12 -24.86 1.80
C GLY A 98 3.06 -24.25 3.20
N MET A 99 1.99 -23.52 3.49
CA MET A 99 1.60 -23.21 4.87
C MET A 99 0.17 -23.70 5.13
N HIS A 100 -0.02 -24.42 6.25
CA HIS A 100 -1.31 -24.47 6.93
C HIS A 100 -1.10 -24.20 8.42
N TRP A 101 -1.75 -23.14 8.88
CA TRP A 101 -2.60 -23.00 10.06
C TRP A 101 -2.51 -24.11 11.11
N TYR A 102 -2.22 -23.69 12.35
CA TYR A 102 -2.21 -24.47 13.60
C TYR A 102 -1.05 -25.47 13.76
N GLY A 103 -0.02 -25.06 14.51
CA GLY A 103 0.61 -25.93 15.51
C GLY A 103 1.39 -27.15 15.04
N GLN A 104 1.78 -27.26 13.77
CA GLN A 104 2.67 -28.34 13.31
C GLN A 104 4.00 -27.80 12.76
N GLU A 105 5.07 -28.54 13.03
CA GLU A 105 6.45 -28.23 12.67
C GLU A 105 6.54 -27.96 11.16
N GLN A 106 7.00 -26.76 10.80
CA GLN A 106 7.36 -26.48 9.41
C GLN A 106 8.49 -27.42 9.00
N SER A 107 8.23 -28.26 8.00
CA SER A 107 9.22 -29.20 7.50
C SER A 107 10.47 -28.48 7.02
N ARG A 108 11.53 -28.46 7.84
CA ARG A 108 12.85 -27.94 7.46
C ARG A 108 13.31 -28.55 6.13
N ALA A 109 12.93 -29.80 5.88
CA ALA A 109 13.19 -30.51 4.63
C ALA A 109 12.42 -29.93 3.42
N CYS A 110 11.21 -29.39 3.59
CA CYS A 110 10.53 -28.62 2.55
C CYS A 110 11.32 -27.35 2.23
N PHE A 111 11.68 -26.57 3.26
CA PHE A 111 12.42 -25.33 3.09
C PHE A 111 13.77 -25.55 2.39
N ASP A 112 14.57 -26.50 2.88
CA ASP A 112 15.87 -26.83 2.31
C ASP A 112 15.73 -27.29 0.85
N PHE A 113 14.71 -28.11 0.52
CA PHE A 113 14.47 -28.50 -0.87
C PHE A 113 14.15 -27.29 -1.77
N LEU A 114 13.29 -26.37 -1.33
CA LEU A 114 12.93 -25.20 -2.11
C LEU A 114 14.15 -24.31 -2.33
N LEU A 115 14.96 -24.12 -1.28
CA LEU A 115 16.19 -23.35 -1.36
C LEU A 115 17.22 -24.00 -2.29
N ASP A 116 17.45 -25.30 -2.18
CA ASP A 116 18.38 -26.05 -3.04
C ASP A 116 17.93 -26.07 -4.50
N THR A 117 16.61 -26.16 -4.74
CA THR A 117 16.04 -26.33 -6.09
C THR A 117 15.90 -25.00 -6.83
N PHE A 118 15.45 -23.94 -6.15
CA PHE A 118 15.17 -22.65 -6.78
C PHE A 118 16.25 -21.59 -6.51
N GLY A 119 17.03 -21.73 -5.44
CA GLY A 119 18.04 -20.76 -5.04
C GLY A 119 17.45 -19.37 -4.84
N ALA A 120 18.01 -18.37 -5.52
CA ALA A 120 17.52 -16.98 -5.49
C ALA A 120 16.07 -16.81 -6.01
N ARG A 121 15.54 -17.78 -6.77
CA ARG A 121 14.16 -17.74 -7.29
C ARG A 121 13.10 -18.17 -6.27
N PHE A 122 13.53 -18.72 -5.13
CA PHE A 122 12.66 -18.86 -3.97
C PHE A 122 12.74 -17.56 -3.14
N ILE A 123 11.78 -16.66 -3.39
CA ILE A 123 11.83 -15.29 -2.86
C ILE A 123 11.46 -15.24 -1.37
N GLY A 124 10.63 -16.16 -0.90
CA GLY A 124 10.33 -16.30 0.51
C GLY A 124 9.01 -17.01 0.80
N LEU A 125 8.65 -16.99 2.07
CA LEU A 125 7.36 -17.47 2.55
C LEU A 125 6.52 -16.23 2.87
N LYS A 126 5.35 -16.05 2.22
CA LYS A 126 4.37 -15.05 2.69
C LYS A 126 4.10 -15.36 4.16
N ALA A 127 4.39 -14.42 5.04
CA ALA A 127 3.99 -14.50 6.43
C ALA A 127 2.46 -14.47 6.49
N ASP A 128 1.91 -15.08 7.53
CA ASP A 128 0.45 -15.08 7.69
C ASP A 128 0.00 -13.63 7.81
N SER A 129 -0.82 -13.17 6.86
CA SER A 129 -1.18 -11.77 6.74
C SER A 129 -1.92 -11.26 7.98
N GLU A 130 -2.65 -12.17 8.64
CA GLU A 130 -3.33 -11.93 9.89
C GLU A 130 -2.37 -11.82 11.11
N ALA A 131 -1.15 -12.36 11.04
CA ALA A 131 -0.18 -12.32 12.14
C ALA A 131 0.68 -11.03 12.12
N ASP A 132 1.06 -10.59 10.93
CA ASP A 132 1.84 -9.35 10.69
C ASP A 132 1.07 -8.06 11.00
N GLY A 133 -0.27 -8.15 11.07
CA GLY A 133 -1.16 -7.09 11.60
C GLY A 133 -1.93 -7.51 12.85
N GLY A 134 -1.66 -8.70 13.39
CA GLY A 134 -2.53 -9.41 14.33
C GLY A 134 -2.68 -8.79 15.71
N TYR A 135 -1.86 -7.78 16.03
CA TYR A 135 -1.99 -7.03 17.28
C TYR A 135 -3.33 -6.27 17.35
N THR A 136 -3.98 -6.02 16.21
CA THR A 136 -5.26 -5.30 16.13
C THR A 136 -6.46 -6.10 16.59
N GLY A 137 -6.60 -7.34 16.13
CA GLY A 137 -7.70 -8.22 16.54
C GLY A 137 -7.46 -8.95 17.85
N GLY A 138 -6.33 -8.70 18.49
CA GLY A 138 -5.90 -9.41 19.69
C GLY A 138 -5.56 -10.89 19.47
N TRP A 139 -5.40 -11.30 18.21
CA TRP A 139 -4.99 -12.65 17.81
C TRP A 139 -3.58 -13.01 18.30
N SER A 140 -2.70 -12.00 18.41
CA SER A 140 -1.40 -12.12 19.07
C SER A 140 -1.48 -12.50 20.55
N TRP A 141 -2.65 -12.29 21.16
CA TRP A 141 -2.86 -12.37 22.61
C TRP A 141 -3.87 -13.45 23.03
N THR A 142 -4.76 -13.84 22.11
CA THR A 142 -5.88 -14.74 22.39
C THR A 142 -6.05 -15.76 21.28
N GLY A 143 -6.61 -16.92 21.64
CA GLY A 143 -6.84 -18.02 20.69
C GLY A 143 -5.59 -18.85 20.38
N PRO A 144 -5.67 -19.74 19.39
CA PRO A 144 -4.70 -20.83 19.25
C PRO A 144 -3.28 -20.38 18.86
N TRP A 145 -3.12 -19.18 18.28
CA TRP A 145 -1.82 -18.58 18.01
C TRP A 145 -1.11 -18.20 19.31
N ALA A 146 -1.82 -17.47 20.17
CA ALA A 146 -1.32 -17.07 21.47
C ALA A 146 -1.03 -18.28 22.38
N GLU A 147 -1.81 -19.36 22.28
CA GLU A 147 -1.53 -20.62 22.97
C GLU A 147 -0.19 -21.24 22.52
N GLN A 148 0.09 -21.29 21.22
CA GLN A 148 1.36 -21.81 20.67
C GLN A 148 2.56 -20.93 21.02
N LEU A 149 2.36 -19.62 21.11
CA LEU A 149 3.34 -18.62 21.51
C LEU A 149 3.60 -18.61 23.03
N GLY A 150 2.71 -19.23 23.83
CA GLY A 150 2.71 -19.07 25.28
C GLY A 150 2.27 -17.68 25.76
N THR A 151 1.57 -16.91 24.91
CA THR A 151 1.07 -15.56 25.16
C THR A 151 -0.44 -15.51 25.44
N GLY A 152 -1.10 -16.64 25.67
CA GLY A 152 -2.58 -16.77 25.78
C GLY A 152 -3.27 -16.02 26.93
N ALA A 153 -2.59 -15.13 27.66
CA ALA A 153 -3.21 -14.24 28.63
C ALA A 153 -3.48 -12.88 27.99
N THR A 154 -4.73 -12.42 28.01
CA THR A 154 -5.10 -11.08 27.52
C THR A 154 -4.29 -10.01 28.28
N PRO A 155 -3.51 -9.16 27.58
CA PRO A 155 -2.71 -8.13 28.21
C PRO A 155 -3.57 -7.08 28.91
N SER A 156 -3.00 -6.41 29.91
CA SER A 156 -3.67 -5.27 30.56
C SER A 156 -3.84 -4.11 29.57
N PRO A 157 -5.02 -3.46 29.54
CA PRO A 157 -5.23 -2.23 28.76
C PRO A 157 -4.53 -1.00 29.36
N GLN A 158 -3.91 -1.13 30.54
CA GLN A 158 -3.10 -0.08 31.19
C GLN A 158 -1.59 -0.22 30.93
N ARG A 159 -1.16 -1.23 30.16
CA ARG A 159 0.26 -1.39 29.80
C ARG A 159 0.74 -0.20 28.98
N SER A 160 2.03 0.09 29.07
CA SER A 160 2.67 1.08 28.21
C SER A 160 2.75 0.60 26.76
N ARG A 161 2.84 1.54 25.81
CA ARG A 161 3.08 1.24 24.40
C ARG A 161 4.36 0.45 24.17
N THR A 162 5.42 0.76 24.92
CA THR A 162 6.68 0.02 24.86
C THR A 162 6.54 -1.41 25.36
N GLU A 163 5.74 -1.68 26.39
CA GLU A 163 5.43 -3.06 26.79
C GLU A 163 4.64 -3.79 25.71
N ALA A 164 3.62 -3.16 25.14
CA ALA A 164 2.85 -3.73 24.04
C ALA A 164 3.70 -4.02 22.80
N ARG A 165 4.64 -3.11 22.48
CA ARG A 165 5.61 -3.29 21.40
C ARG A 165 6.51 -4.50 21.64
N ARG A 166 7.08 -4.64 22.84
CA ARG A 166 7.89 -5.81 23.22
C ARG A 166 7.11 -7.12 23.14
N ASP A 167 5.85 -7.08 23.54
CA ASP A 167 4.98 -8.25 23.42
C ASP A 167 4.78 -8.63 21.96
N TYR A 168 4.62 -7.65 21.07
CA TYR A 168 4.44 -7.87 19.65
C TYR A 168 5.74 -8.28 18.94
N ASP A 169 6.88 -7.75 19.36
CA ASP A 169 8.20 -8.18 18.86
C ASP A 169 8.40 -9.69 19.05
N ARG A 170 7.97 -10.26 20.19
CA ARG A 170 8.02 -11.71 20.41
C ARG A 170 7.16 -12.51 19.42
N VAL A 171 6.06 -11.94 18.95
CA VAL A 171 5.18 -12.56 17.94
C VAL A 171 5.88 -12.55 16.58
N LEU A 172 6.47 -11.42 16.21
CA LEU A 172 7.22 -11.28 14.95
C LEU A 172 8.45 -12.18 14.95
N ASP A 173 9.26 -12.19 16.02
CA ASP A 173 10.39 -13.10 16.19
C ASP A 173 9.96 -14.56 15.94
N TRP A 174 8.90 -15.01 16.64
CA TRP A 174 8.39 -16.37 16.50
C TRP A 174 7.92 -16.71 15.09
N LEU A 175 7.32 -15.75 14.39
CA LEU A 175 6.78 -15.90 13.04
C LEU A 175 7.90 -15.96 12.00
N TYR A 176 8.84 -15.01 12.05
CA TYR A 176 9.95 -14.90 11.11
C TYR A 176 11.02 -15.98 11.34
N ASP A 177 11.24 -16.42 12.58
CA ASP A 177 12.06 -17.60 12.91
C ASP A 177 11.52 -18.86 12.22
N ARG A 178 10.20 -19.06 12.28
CA ARG A 178 9.54 -20.18 11.62
C ARG A 178 9.62 -20.09 10.10
N ALA A 179 9.57 -18.88 9.55
CA ALA A 179 9.84 -18.66 8.13
C ALA A 179 11.34 -18.80 7.76
N PHE A 180 12.19 -19.30 8.67
CA PHE A 180 13.64 -19.45 8.49
C PHE A 180 14.33 -18.14 8.08
N HIS A 181 13.83 -17.02 8.62
CA HIS A 181 14.23 -15.66 8.26
C HIS A 181 14.16 -15.38 6.74
N ARG A 182 13.21 -16.03 6.06
CA ARG A 182 12.80 -15.77 4.68
C ARG A 182 11.32 -15.39 4.58
N GLY A 183 10.78 -14.80 5.64
CA GLY A 183 9.41 -14.28 5.65
C GLY A 183 9.27 -13.04 4.76
N MET A 184 8.14 -12.94 4.07
CA MET A 184 7.69 -11.76 3.37
C MET A 184 6.46 -11.24 4.09
N SER A 185 6.45 -9.98 4.49
CA SER A 185 5.29 -9.41 5.16
C SER A 185 4.17 -9.15 4.17
N ILE A 186 2.94 -9.50 4.54
CA ILE A 186 1.72 -9.12 3.81
C ILE A 186 0.72 -8.61 4.86
N SER A 187 0.87 -7.37 5.32
CA SER A 187 0.06 -6.80 6.41
C SER A 187 -1.42 -6.66 5.99
N SER A 188 -2.35 -7.23 6.75
CA SER A 188 -3.80 -7.15 6.47
C SER A 188 -4.61 -6.48 7.57
N LEU A 189 -4.46 -6.92 8.84
CA LEU A 189 -5.29 -6.48 9.98
C LEU A 189 -4.81 -5.20 10.67
N GLY A 190 -3.88 -4.47 10.08
CA GLY A 190 -3.25 -3.33 10.73
C GLY A 190 -2.06 -2.83 9.93
N TYR A 191 -1.21 -2.04 10.57
CA TYR A 191 -0.11 -1.34 9.90
C TYR A 191 1.26 -1.84 10.36
N GLY A 192 1.43 -3.16 10.42
CA GLY A 192 2.65 -3.79 10.95
C GLY A 192 3.86 -3.79 10.02
N CYS A 193 3.76 -3.22 8.82
CA CYS A 193 4.85 -3.20 7.82
C CYS A 193 6.19 -2.68 8.39
N HIS A 194 6.18 -1.60 9.16
CA HIS A 194 7.41 -1.08 9.80
C HIS A 194 7.98 -2.04 10.84
N TYR A 195 7.11 -2.74 11.58
CA TYR A 195 7.53 -3.70 12.59
C TYR A 195 8.09 -4.96 11.95
N ALA A 196 7.44 -5.47 10.89
CA ALA A 196 7.98 -6.55 10.08
C ALA A 196 9.37 -6.23 9.50
N ALA A 197 9.58 -4.99 9.02
CA ALA A 197 10.89 -4.55 8.54
C ALA A 197 11.97 -4.54 9.63
N GLU A 198 11.63 -4.10 10.85
CA GLU A 198 12.53 -4.16 12.00
C GLU A 198 12.89 -5.61 12.41
N HIS A 199 12.07 -6.58 12.00
CA HIS A 199 12.25 -8.03 12.18
C HIS A 199 12.77 -8.74 10.92
N GLU A 200 13.47 -7.99 10.07
CA GLU A 200 14.19 -8.48 8.88
C GLU A 200 13.30 -9.22 7.86
N ALA A 201 12.03 -8.80 7.73
CA ALA A 201 11.19 -9.22 6.62
C ALA A 201 11.88 -8.94 5.27
N ARG A 202 11.87 -9.92 4.36
CA ARG A 202 12.57 -9.80 3.08
C ARG A 202 11.91 -8.83 2.11
N MET A 203 10.60 -8.70 2.23
CA MET A 203 9.74 -7.89 1.36
C MET A 203 8.56 -7.44 2.21
N LEU A 204 8.04 -6.25 1.96
CA LEU A 204 6.83 -5.75 2.59
C LEU A 204 5.66 -5.90 1.64
N GLY A 205 4.46 -5.90 2.16
CA GLY A 205 3.29 -5.95 1.31
C GLY A 205 2.02 -5.76 2.12
N ILE A 206 0.93 -5.58 1.39
CA ILE A 206 -0.39 -5.49 1.97
C ILE A 206 -1.27 -6.60 1.41
N GLU A 207 -2.22 -7.06 2.21
CA GLU A 207 -3.41 -7.69 1.65
C GLU A 207 -4.43 -6.59 1.43
N ALA A 208 -4.93 -6.50 0.20
CA ALA A 208 -6.01 -5.61 -0.16
C ALA A 208 -7.33 -6.37 -0.10
N GLU A 209 -8.41 -5.65 0.17
CA GLU A 209 -9.79 -6.15 0.21
C GLU A 209 -10.12 -6.94 1.51
N GLU A 210 -10.76 -8.12 1.50
CA GLU A 210 -10.92 -9.05 2.66
C GLU A 210 -11.36 -8.51 4.04
N CYS A 211 -12.42 -7.71 4.13
CA CYS A 211 -12.83 -7.13 5.42
C CYS A 211 -11.73 -6.29 6.11
N LEU A 212 -10.69 -5.87 5.38
CA LEU A 212 -9.51 -5.17 5.90
C LEU A 212 -9.72 -3.64 5.96
N PRO A 213 -8.77 -2.90 6.55
CA PRO A 213 -8.72 -1.45 6.46
C PRO A 213 -8.64 -0.92 5.02
N SER A 214 -8.78 0.39 4.88
CA SER A 214 -8.63 1.08 3.59
C SER A 214 -7.28 0.74 2.93
N ASP A 215 -7.34 0.30 1.67
CA ASP A 215 -6.18 -0.04 0.85
C ASP A 215 -5.30 1.20 0.60
N THR A 216 -5.91 2.37 0.40
CA THR A 216 -5.18 3.64 0.26
C THR A 216 -4.33 3.94 1.50
N LEU A 217 -4.91 3.74 2.69
CA LEU A 217 -4.21 3.95 3.95
C LEU A 217 -3.15 2.87 4.20
N LEU A 218 -3.46 1.60 3.96
CA LEU A 218 -2.49 0.49 4.06
C LEU A 218 -1.27 0.73 3.16
N TRP A 219 -1.49 1.17 1.92
CA TRP A 219 -0.40 1.53 1.00
C TRP A 219 0.46 2.68 1.53
N SER A 220 -0.12 3.71 2.17
CA SER A 220 0.66 4.81 2.75
C SER A 220 1.65 4.32 3.83
N PHE A 221 1.25 3.32 4.64
CA PHE A 221 2.14 2.68 5.61
C PHE A 221 3.17 1.78 4.95
N CYS A 222 2.76 0.92 4.02
CA CYS A 222 3.66 -0.02 3.34
C CYS A 222 4.75 0.71 2.53
N ARG A 223 4.38 1.74 1.76
CA ARG A 223 5.35 2.55 0.99
C ARG A 223 6.29 3.33 1.89
N GLY A 224 5.78 3.92 2.97
CA GLY A 224 6.61 4.65 3.92
C GLY A 224 7.59 3.73 4.67
N ALA A 225 7.16 2.53 5.07
CA ALA A 225 8.04 1.49 5.60
C ALA A 225 9.10 1.05 4.57
N SER A 226 8.68 0.84 3.32
CA SER A 226 9.56 0.50 2.20
C SER A 226 10.64 1.56 1.98
N LYS A 227 10.31 2.85 2.02
CA LYS A 227 11.31 3.93 1.93
C LYS A 227 12.16 4.06 3.19
N GLN A 228 11.61 3.82 4.38
CA GLN A 228 12.37 3.90 5.63
C GLN A 228 13.40 2.78 5.77
N TYR A 229 13.09 1.59 5.26
CA TYR A 229 13.90 0.38 5.42
C TYR A 229 14.46 -0.15 4.09
N ASP A 230 14.32 0.59 2.99
CA ASP A 230 14.80 0.20 1.66
C ASP A 230 14.34 -1.21 1.24
N LEU A 231 13.04 -1.52 1.39
CA LEU A 231 12.46 -2.83 1.06
C LEU A 231 11.56 -2.78 -0.18
N LEU A 232 11.55 -3.84 -1.00
CA LEU A 232 10.55 -3.96 -2.09
C LEU A 232 9.15 -4.21 -1.53
N THR A 233 8.12 -3.90 -2.33
CA THR A 233 6.71 -4.02 -1.92
C THR A 233 5.93 -5.04 -2.76
N ALA A 234 4.94 -5.71 -2.15
CA ALA A 234 4.03 -6.65 -2.77
C ALA A 234 2.57 -6.32 -2.45
N VAL A 235 1.63 -6.88 -3.21
CA VAL A 235 0.21 -6.90 -2.84
C VAL A 235 -0.43 -8.26 -3.12
N SER A 236 -1.23 -8.70 -2.15
CA SER A 236 -2.19 -9.81 -2.25
C SER A 236 -3.58 -9.20 -2.44
N ILE A 237 -4.22 -9.39 -3.60
CA ILE A 237 -5.60 -8.90 -3.82
C ILE A 237 -6.56 -10.04 -3.51
N SER A 238 -7.39 -9.89 -2.47
CA SER A 238 -8.21 -10.99 -1.96
C SER A 238 -9.53 -11.17 -2.72
N PRO A 239 -9.95 -12.42 -3.05
CA PRO A 239 -11.30 -12.65 -3.56
C PRO A 239 -12.39 -12.54 -2.48
N ALA A 240 -12.02 -12.33 -1.22
CA ALA A 240 -12.93 -12.36 -0.09
C ALA A 240 -13.36 -10.95 0.31
N ASN A 241 -14.58 -10.81 0.81
CA ASN A 241 -14.98 -9.68 1.64
C ASN A 241 -16.10 -10.10 2.62
N ARG A 242 -16.65 -9.12 3.34
CA ARG A 242 -17.69 -9.34 4.35
C ARG A 242 -18.92 -10.08 3.84
N TRP A 243 -19.19 -10.03 2.54
CA TRP A 243 -20.37 -10.64 1.95
C TRP A 243 -20.11 -12.01 1.33
N GLY A 244 -18.86 -12.46 1.23
CA GLY A 244 -18.52 -13.78 0.72
C GLY A 244 -17.23 -13.80 -0.12
N HIS A 245 -17.04 -14.89 -0.87
CA HIS A 245 -15.87 -15.08 -1.73
C HIS A 245 -16.24 -15.09 -3.22
N ALA A 246 -15.45 -14.38 -4.03
CA ALA A 246 -15.49 -14.42 -5.48
C ALA A 246 -14.95 -15.77 -6.00
N MET A 247 -15.74 -16.82 -5.85
CA MET A 247 -15.43 -18.15 -6.35
C MET A 247 -16.13 -18.38 -7.69
N HIS A 248 -15.32 -18.49 -8.74
CA HIS A 248 -15.83 -18.68 -10.09
C HIS A 248 -15.84 -20.16 -10.48
N PHE A 249 -16.98 -20.82 -10.29
CA PHE A 249 -17.23 -22.18 -10.81
C PHE A 249 -17.77 -22.10 -12.24
N ARG A 250 -17.31 -22.98 -13.14
CA ARG A 250 -17.73 -22.95 -14.55
C ARG A 250 -19.24 -23.18 -14.75
N ASP A 251 -19.85 -23.97 -13.87
CA ASP A 251 -21.28 -24.31 -13.92
C ASP A 251 -22.15 -23.42 -13.01
N GLY A 252 -21.56 -22.37 -12.41
CA GLY A 252 -22.28 -21.30 -11.71
C GLY A 252 -23.03 -21.59 -10.40
N PRO A 253 -22.86 -22.69 -9.65
CA PRO A 253 -23.56 -22.83 -8.39
C PRO A 253 -22.91 -21.94 -7.32
N MET A 254 -23.75 -21.20 -6.60
CA MET A 254 -23.41 -20.67 -5.28
C MET A 254 -23.00 -21.84 -4.37
N MET A 255 -21.89 -21.68 -3.68
CA MET A 255 -21.39 -22.65 -2.71
C MET A 255 -21.50 -22.03 -1.32
N THR A 256 -22.03 -22.79 -0.37
CA THR A 256 -22.01 -22.44 1.04
C THR A 256 -21.18 -23.49 1.75
N ASP A 257 -20.15 -23.05 2.48
CA ASP A 257 -19.33 -23.88 3.36
C ASP A 257 -19.30 -23.23 4.75
N GLY A 258 -19.96 -23.87 5.72
CA GLY A 258 -20.20 -23.27 7.03
C GLY A 258 -20.96 -21.94 6.93
N GLU A 259 -20.39 -20.87 7.49
CA GLU A 259 -20.93 -19.50 7.45
C GLU A 259 -20.52 -18.73 6.17
N SER A 260 -19.62 -19.29 5.36
CA SER A 260 -19.09 -18.61 4.18
C SER A 260 -19.87 -18.97 2.91
N THR A 261 -20.22 -17.96 2.12
CA THR A 261 -20.86 -18.14 0.81
C THR A 261 -19.91 -17.66 -0.29
N GLY A 262 -19.79 -18.44 -1.36
CA GLY A 262 -18.99 -18.11 -2.52
C GLY A 262 -19.78 -18.24 -3.82
N GLY A 263 -19.48 -17.38 -4.78
CA GLY A 263 -20.09 -17.39 -6.12
C GLY A 263 -19.62 -16.21 -6.96
N SER A 264 -20.14 -16.09 -8.18
CA SER A 264 -19.77 -15.01 -9.11
C SER A 264 -20.18 -13.62 -8.63
N ASP A 265 -21.20 -13.53 -7.78
CA ASP A 265 -21.82 -12.28 -7.32
C ASP A 265 -21.39 -11.95 -5.87
N TYR A 266 -20.39 -12.65 -5.37
CA TYR A 266 -19.86 -12.54 -4.00
C TYR A 266 -18.40 -12.09 -4.03
N GLY A 267 -17.92 -11.57 -2.90
CA GLY A 267 -16.59 -10.99 -2.82
C GLY A 267 -16.50 -9.59 -3.44
N PRO A 268 -15.29 -9.08 -3.60
CA PRO A 268 -15.02 -7.78 -4.21
C PRO A 268 -15.45 -7.72 -5.66
N SER A 269 -15.92 -6.56 -6.09
CA SER A 269 -16.32 -6.29 -7.46
C SER A 269 -15.11 -6.38 -8.38
N HIS A 270 -15.38 -6.69 -9.65
CA HIS A 270 -14.35 -6.64 -10.68
C HIS A 270 -13.74 -5.24 -10.83
N GLY A 271 -14.54 -4.19 -10.59
CA GLY A 271 -14.09 -2.79 -10.66
C GLY A 271 -13.14 -2.43 -9.52
N LEU A 272 -13.33 -2.96 -8.31
CA LEU A 272 -12.38 -2.79 -7.20
C LEU A 272 -11.06 -3.54 -7.51
N ASN A 273 -11.14 -4.84 -7.81
CA ASN A 273 -9.97 -5.65 -8.20
C ASN A 273 -9.15 -4.97 -9.32
N ARG A 274 -9.85 -4.42 -10.32
CA ARG A 274 -9.22 -3.69 -11.44
C ARG A 274 -8.46 -2.48 -10.93
N ARG A 275 -9.12 -1.59 -10.19
CA ARG A 275 -8.50 -0.39 -9.64
C ARG A 275 -7.32 -0.75 -8.73
N GLU A 276 -7.46 -1.74 -7.86
CA GLU A 276 -6.39 -2.22 -6.97
C GLU A 276 -5.16 -2.69 -7.74
N TRP A 277 -5.34 -3.51 -8.78
CA TRP A 277 -4.23 -4.00 -9.59
C TRP A 277 -3.43 -2.85 -10.22
N TYR A 278 -4.13 -1.88 -10.83
CA TYR A 278 -3.47 -0.75 -11.46
C TYR A 278 -2.87 0.24 -10.45
N VAL A 279 -3.55 0.52 -9.34
CA VAL A 279 -3.03 1.35 -8.26
C VAL A 279 -1.78 0.72 -7.66
N ALA A 280 -1.77 -0.59 -7.39
CA ALA A 280 -0.61 -1.30 -6.88
C ALA A 280 0.59 -1.23 -7.85
N TYR A 281 0.34 -1.43 -9.16
CA TYR A 281 1.37 -1.29 -10.17
C TYR A 281 1.96 0.12 -10.15
N MET A 282 1.11 1.15 -10.21
CA MET A 282 1.53 2.55 -10.23
C MET A 282 2.15 3.02 -8.91
N CYS A 283 1.78 2.43 -7.77
CA CYS A 283 2.44 2.62 -6.47
C CYS A 283 3.87 2.05 -6.42
N GLY A 284 4.27 1.28 -7.44
CA GLY A 284 5.61 0.71 -7.55
C GLY A 284 5.74 -0.69 -6.97
N ALA A 285 4.64 -1.43 -6.77
CA ALA A 285 4.72 -2.82 -6.32
C ALA A 285 5.64 -3.65 -7.21
N SER A 286 6.51 -4.46 -6.60
CA SER A 286 7.40 -5.39 -7.28
C SER A 286 6.78 -6.77 -7.48
N LEU A 287 5.68 -7.07 -6.79
CA LEU A 287 4.93 -8.31 -6.91
C LEU A 287 3.44 -8.04 -6.73
N ILE A 288 2.61 -8.41 -7.71
CA ILE A 288 1.15 -8.36 -7.60
C ILE A 288 0.61 -9.77 -7.83
N PHE A 289 -0.32 -10.20 -6.99
CA PHE A 289 -1.03 -11.46 -7.16
C PHE A 289 -2.44 -11.40 -6.60
N PHE A 290 -3.33 -12.18 -7.21
CA PHE A 290 -4.65 -12.44 -6.66
C PHE A 290 -4.60 -13.63 -5.71
N SER A 291 -5.26 -13.53 -4.55
CA SER A 291 -5.55 -14.63 -3.62
C SER A 291 -6.65 -15.59 -4.12
N ALA A 292 -6.79 -15.70 -5.44
CA ALA A 292 -7.88 -16.38 -6.13
C ALA A 292 -7.37 -17.19 -7.33
N ALA A 293 -8.12 -18.22 -7.72
CA ALA A 293 -7.82 -18.97 -8.93
C ALA A 293 -8.11 -18.14 -10.19
N ILE A 294 -7.13 -18.06 -11.09
CA ILE A 294 -7.28 -17.39 -12.39
C ILE A 294 -8.06 -18.22 -13.41
N PHE A 295 -8.22 -19.52 -13.16
CA PHE A 295 -9.04 -20.44 -13.96
C PHE A 295 -10.27 -20.87 -13.18
N HIS A 296 -11.37 -21.10 -13.89
CA HIS A 296 -12.59 -21.59 -13.26
C HIS A 296 -12.32 -22.89 -12.49
N TYR A 297 -12.86 -22.96 -11.27
CA TYR A 297 -12.78 -24.17 -10.48
C TYR A 297 -13.55 -25.30 -11.19
N GLY A 298 -12.84 -26.37 -11.52
CA GLY A 298 -13.46 -27.66 -11.78
C GLY A 298 -14.06 -28.15 -10.47
N ARG A 299 -15.39 -28.24 -10.38
CA ARG A 299 -16.04 -28.98 -9.30
C ARG A 299 -15.42 -30.39 -9.30
N TYR A 300 -14.79 -30.81 -8.21
CA TYR A 300 -14.23 -32.16 -7.99
C TYR A 300 -12.84 -32.51 -8.58
N ALA A 301 -11.77 -31.82 -8.18
CA ALA A 301 -10.40 -32.32 -8.44
C ALA A 301 -10.14 -33.76 -7.91
N SER A 302 -11.00 -34.32 -7.04
CA SER A 302 -10.94 -35.72 -6.59
C SER A 302 -12.12 -36.63 -7.01
N LYS A 303 -13.09 -36.14 -7.80
CA LYS A 303 -14.27 -36.91 -8.25
C LYS A 303 -14.82 -36.55 -9.64
N VAL A 304 -14.03 -35.99 -10.56
CA VAL A 304 -14.42 -35.96 -11.99
C VAL A 304 -13.88 -37.22 -12.66
N SER A 305 -14.69 -38.28 -12.64
CA SER A 305 -14.67 -39.31 -13.66
C SER A 305 -15.92 -39.07 -14.51
N GLY A 306 -15.80 -38.34 -15.62
CA GLY A 306 -16.96 -38.12 -16.49
C GLY A 306 -16.74 -37.01 -17.51
N GLU A 307 -16.32 -37.42 -18.70
CA GLU A 307 -16.54 -36.80 -20.01
C GLU A 307 -16.09 -35.35 -20.29
N TYR A 308 -15.56 -34.59 -19.32
CA TYR A 308 -15.11 -33.21 -19.54
C TYR A 308 -13.63 -32.97 -19.16
N GLU A 309 -12.77 -33.95 -19.44
CA GLU A 309 -11.30 -33.87 -19.30
C GLU A 309 -10.56 -33.56 -20.63
N PRO A 310 -10.48 -32.30 -21.14
CA PRO A 310 -9.44 -31.97 -22.11
C PRO A 310 -8.14 -31.46 -21.47
N PHE A 311 -8.22 -30.89 -20.26
CA PHE A 311 -7.06 -30.26 -19.60
C PHE A 311 -6.31 -31.15 -18.61
N ILE A 312 -6.86 -32.31 -18.21
CA ILE A 312 -6.33 -33.13 -17.09
C ILE A 312 -5.93 -34.54 -17.54
N MET A 313 -6.27 -34.98 -18.75
CA MET A 313 -5.85 -36.28 -19.28
C MET A 313 -4.37 -36.27 -19.68
N PRO A 314 -3.49 -37.04 -19.02
CA PRO A 314 -2.15 -37.29 -19.53
C PRO A 314 -2.28 -38.08 -20.83
N GLY A 315 -1.94 -37.47 -21.97
CA GLY A 315 -1.82 -38.18 -23.25
C GLY A 315 -2.98 -38.03 -24.25
N GLY A 316 -3.89 -37.06 -24.09
CA GLY A 316 -4.85 -36.70 -25.14
C GLY A 316 -4.17 -36.08 -26.37
N ALA A 317 -4.54 -36.52 -27.59
CA ALA A 317 -3.89 -36.14 -28.85
C ALA A 317 -3.99 -34.64 -29.23
N ASN A 318 -4.79 -33.84 -28.52
CA ASN A 318 -4.99 -32.41 -28.78
C ASN A 318 -4.49 -31.57 -27.61
N ARG A 319 -3.30 -31.00 -27.76
CA ARG A 319 -2.77 -30.00 -26.81
C ARG A 319 -3.64 -28.75 -26.85
N PRO A 320 -4.11 -28.20 -25.72
CA PRO A 320 -4.98 -27.03 -25.71
C PRO A 320 -4.26 -25.80 -26.28
N GLY A 321 -4.90 -25.08 -27.21
CA GLY A 321 -4.43 -23.78 -27.70
C GLY A 321 -4.86 -22.63 -26.79
N PHE A 322 -4.32 -21.42 -26.99
CA PHE A 322 -4.60 -20.25 -26.13
C PHE A 322 -6.10 -19.95 -26.02
N GLY A 323 -6.86 -20.03 -27.11
CA GLY A 323 -8.31 -19.79 -27.08
C GLY A 323 -9.09 -20.75 -26.17
N LEU A 324 -8.60 -21.98 -25.94
CA LEU A 324 -9.22 -22.87 -24.95
C LEU A 324 -8.86 -22.47 -23.51
N LEU A 325 -7.66 -21.98 -23.28
CA LEU A 325 -7.22 -21.47 -21.98
C LEU A 325 -7.94 -20.17 -21.62
N GLU A 326 -8.05 -19.25 -22.58
CA GLU A 326 -8.79 -17.99 -22.48
C GLU A 326 -10.29 -18.22 -22.20
N ALA A 327 -10.90 -19.23 -22.82
CA ALA A 327 -12.28 -19.61 -22.56
C ALA A 327 -12.53 -20.13 -21.13
N ASN A 328 -11.47 -20.46 -20.39
CA ASN A 328 -11.54 -20.96 -19.01
C ASN A 328 -11.04 -19.94 -17.97
N LEU A 329 -10.63 -18.74 -18.38
CA LEU A 329 -10.25 -17.67 -17.44
C LEU A 329 -11.47 -17.19 -16.66
N THR A 330 -11.30 -17.04 -15.35
CA THR A 330 -12.25 -16.30 -14.51
C THR A 330 -12.19 -14.81 -14.84
N PRO A 331 -13.16 -13.97 -14.40
CA PRO A 331 -13.05 -12.52 -14.51
C PRO A 331 -11.73 -11.97 -13.93
N VAL A 332 -11.31 -12.48 -12.77
CA VAL A 332 -10.00 -12.15 -12.16
C VAL A 332 -8.84 -12.66 -13.03
N GLY A 333 -8.95 -13.84 -13.64
CA GLY A 333 -7.96 -14.35 -14.58
C GLY A 333 -7.83 -13.50 -15.84
N ARG A 334 -8.91 -12.93 -16.36
CA ARG A 334 -8.86 -11.97 -17.48
C ARG A 334 -8.15 -10.69 -17.06
N LEU A 335 -8.50 -10.13 -15.90
CA LEU A 335 -7.82 -8.96 -15.35
C LEU A 335 -6.32 -9.22 -15.11
N HIS A 336 -5.96 -10.41 -14.66
CA HIS A 336 -4.55 -10.82 -14.49
C HIS A 336 -3.79 -10.77 -15.82
N VAL A 337 -4.39 -11.27 -16.91
CA VAL A 337 -3.81 -11.19 -18.26
C VAL A 337 -3.73 -9.74 -18.74
N GLU A 338 -4.81 -8.96 -18.61
CA GLU A 338 -4.86 -7.55 -19.01
C GLU A 338 -3.80 -6.72 -18.27
N GLY A 339 -3.69 -6.88 -16.96
CA GLY A 339 -2.69 -6.19 -16.15
C GLY A 339 -1.26 -6.57 -16.56
N GLN A 340 -1.02 -7.85 -16.83
CA GLN A 340 0.27 -8.30 -17.34
C GLN A 340 0.63 -7.66 -18.68
N GLU A 341 -0.31 -7.65 -19.63
CA GLU A 341 -0.12 -7.02 -20.94
C GLU A 341 0.14 -5.52 -20.80
N PHE A 342 -0.60 -4.85 -19.91
CA PHE A 342 -0.39 -3.46 -19.56
C PHE A 342 1.01 -3.21 -19.02
N ALA A 343 1.45 -3.98 -18.01
CA ALA A 343 2.78 -3.82 -17.43
C ALA A 343 3.90 -4.08 -18.46
N ALA A 344 3.67 -5.03 -19.37
CA ALA A 344 4.60 -5.34 -20.45
C ALA A 344 4.63 -4.23 -21.53
N ALA A 345 3.51 -3.54 -21.79
CA ALA A 345 3.43 -2.40 -22.70
C ALA A 345 3.99 -1.11 -22.09
N HIS A 346 3.90 -0.97 -20.76
CA HIS A 346 4.31 0.21 -20.01
C HIS A 346 5.34 -0.13 -18.91
N PRO A 347 6.48 -0.74 -19.25
CA PRO A 347 7.43 -1.26 -18.26
C PRO A 347 8.09 -0.17 -17.41
N VAL A 348 8.12 1.08 -17.89
CA VAL A 348 8.66 2.25 -17.18
C VAL A 348 7.50 3.09 -16.67
N ARG A 349 7.09 2.85 -15.42
CA ARG A 349 5.93 3.52 -14.78
C ARG A 349 6.28 4.73 -13.90
N GLY A 350 7.53 5.20 -13.96
CA GLY A 350 8.04 6.27 -13.11
C GLY A 350 8.08 5.92 -11.62
N THR A 351 8.30 6.92 -10.76
CA THR A 351 8.21 6.78 -9.30
C THR A 351 7.05 7.59 -8.77
N CYS A 352 6.25 6.95 -7.93
CA CYS A 352 5.12 7.55 -7.23
C CYS A 352 5.54 8.80 -6.42
N TYR A 353 4.95 9.96 -6.70
CA TYR A 353 5.30 11.24 -6.09
C TYR A 353 4.62 11.41 -4.72
N MET A 354 5.38 11.15 -3.66
CA MET A 354 4.91 11.19 -2.27
C MET A 354 5.78 12.15 -1.44
N PRO A 355 5.56 13.47 -1.54
CA PRO A 355 6.44 14.46 -0.93
C PRO A 355 6.24 14.62 0.58
N VAL A 356 5.18 14.05 1.17
CA VAL A 356 4.82 14.27 2.58
C VAL A 356 4.99 12.99 3.40
N ALA A 357 5.89 13.03 4.38
CA ALA A 357 5.98 12.03 5.42
C ALA A 357 5.05 12.38 6.59
N LEU A 358 4.17 11.46 6.96
CA LEU A 358 3.43 11.47 8.21
C LEU A 358 4.25 10.67 9.23
N MET A 359 4.93 11.37 10.13
CA MET A 359 5.79 10.73 11.11
C MET A 359 4.99 10.37 12.36
N LEU A 360 4.98 9.10 12.74
CA LEU A 360 4.39 8.57 13.97
C LEU A 360 5.47 8.19 14.99
N GLU A 361 5.08 8.08 16.25
CA GLU A 361 5.92 7.47 17.28
C GLU A 361 6.25 6.01 16.92
N ARG A 362 7.51 5.57 17.11
CA ARG A 362 7.90 4.18 16.84
C ARG A 362 6.97 3.14 17.48
N ASP A 363 6.55 3.35 18.72
CA ASP A 363 5.73 2.38 19.47
C ASP A 363 4.22 2.66 19.36
N HIS A 364 3.76 3.40 18.34
CA HIS A 364 2.39 3.91 18.27
C HIS A 364 1.30 2.82 18.36
N GLY A 365 1.47 1.68 17.68
CA GLY A 365 0.46 0.60 17.65
C GLY A 365 -0.91 1.02 17.17
N TRP A 366 -1.00 2.14 16.46
CA TRP A 366 -2.24 2.74 16.00
C TRP A 366 -2.93 1.83 15.00
N ASN A 367 -4.24 1.71 15.15
CA ASN A 367 -5.13 0.94 14.29
C ASN A 367 -6.36 1.79 13.98
N PRO A 368 -6.98 1.68 12.80
CA PRO A 368 -8.10 2.51 12.43
C PRO A 368 -9.31 2.26 13.38
N PRO A 369 -10.03 3.31 13.79
CA PRO A 369 -11.19 3.15 14.65
C PRO A 369 -12.31 2.35 14.00
N GLY A 370 -12.90 1.42 14.74
CA GLY A 370 -14.02 0.62 14.25
C GLY A 370 -13.63 -0.38 13.17
N GLU A 371 -12.37 -0.83 13.12
CA GLU A 371 -11.93 -1.92 12.25
C GLU A 371 -12.76 -3.19 12.46
N TYR A 372 -13.03 -3.92 11.38
CA TYR A 372 -13.86 -5.13 11.37
C TYR A 372 -13.38 -6.18 12.39
N TYR A 373 -12.07 -6.36 12.51
CA TYR A 373 -11.45 -7.35 13.38
C TYR A 373 -11.15 -6.82 14.80
N GLY A 374 -11.39 -5.54 15.07
CA GLY A 374 -11.09 -4.92 16.36
C GLY A 374 -12.12 -5.23 17.46
N PRO A 375 -11.81 -4.92 18.73
CA PRO A 375 -12.64 -5.25 19.90
C PRO A 375 -13.91 -4.39 20.06
N GLY A 376 -14.33 -3.65 19.02
CA GLY A 376 -15.47 -2.72 19.08
C GLY A 376 -15.22 -1.42 19.86
N GLN A 377 -13.98 -1.19 20.32
CA GLN A 377 -13.52 0.05 20.97
C GLN A 377 -12.29 0.61 20.25
N ASP A 378 -12.15 1.94 20.24
CA ASP A 378 -10.97 2.64 19.71
C ASP A 378 -9.77 2.40 20.62
N CYS A 379 -8.80 1.65 20.09
CA CYS A 379 -7.62 1.25 20.82
C CYS A 379 -6.39 1.16 19.93
N VAL A 380 -5.24 1.45 20.52
CA VAL A 380 -3.93 1.08 19.99
C VAL A 380 -3.56 -0.29 20.56
N TRP A 381 -2.72 -1.04 19.85
CA TRP A 381 -2.26 -2.37 20.27
C TRP A 381 -3.39 -3.37 20.59
N GLY A 382 -4.58 -3.16 19.99
CA GLY A 382 -5.77 -4.00 20.12
C GLY A 382 -6.51 -3.91 21.45
N ASN A 383 -6.01 -3.18 22.45
CA ASN A 383 -6.69 -3.06 23.74
C ASN A 383 -6.36 -1.82 24.58
N ILE A 384 -5.34 -1.03 24.24
CA ILE A 384 -5.01 0.20 24.97
C ILE A 384 -5.92 1.32 24.45
N PRO A 385 -6.78 1.93 25.29
CA PRO A 385 -7.71 2.96 24.82
C PRO A 385 -6.98 4.12 24.13
N TYR A 386 -7.59 4.65 23.08
CA TYR A 386 -7.09 5.86 22.42
C TYR A 386 -6.83 7.00 23.40
N ALA A 387 -5.68 7.63 23.23
CA ALA A 387 -5.36 8.91 23.82
C ALA A 387 -5.70 10.06 22.84
N ARG A 388 -5.45 11.31 23.24
CA ARG A 388 -5.80 12.49 22.44
C ARG A 388 -5.07 12.49 21.10
N GLY A 389 -3.81 12.07 21.08
CA GLY A 389 -3.03 11.97 19.83
C GLY A 389 -3.49 10.85 18.90
N ASP A 390 -4.11 9.78 19.42
CA ASP A 390 -4.65 8.72 18.55
C ASP A 390 -5.88 9.20 17.79
N HIS A 391 -6.72 10.00 18.46
CA HIS A 391 -7.81 10.72 17.79
C HIS A 391 -7.29 11.75 16.79
N GLN A 392 -6.14 12.39 17.06
CA GLN A 392 -5.51 13.30 16.10
C GLN A 392 -5.07 12.56 14.83
N ILE A 393 -4.44 11.38 14.97
CA ILE A 393 -4.06 10.53 13.82
C ILE A 393 -5.30 10.17 13.00
N ASP A 394 -6.37 9.66 13.64
CA ASP A 394 -7.64 9.33 12.97
C ASP A 394 -8.24 10.54 12.26
N ASN A 395 -8.32 11.69 12.94
CA ASN A 395 -8.89 12.90 12.36
C ASN A 395 -8.10 13.39 11.14
N PHE A 396 -6.77 13.30 11.18
CA PHE A 396 -5.93 13.65 10.04
C PHE A 396 -6.19 12.71 8.87
N PHE A 397 -6.20 11.40 9.09
CA PHE A 397 -6.49 10.43 8.03
C PHE A 397 -7.90 10.59 7.45
N ARG A 398 -8.92 10.90 8.26
CA ARG A 398 -10.27 11.21 7.76
C ARG A 398 -10.31 12.44 6.85
N TRP A 399 -9.38 13.36 7.04
CA TRP A 399 -9.29 14.58 6.24
C TRP A 399 -8.58 14.32 4.90
N VAL A 400 -7.45 13.61 4.91
CA VAL A 400 -6.66 13.35 3.70
C VAL A 400 -7.14 12.13 2.90
N TYR A 401 -7.78 11.18 3.57
CA TYR A 401 -8.42 9.98 3.01
C TYR A 401 -9.88 9.89 3.49
N PRO A 402 -10.77 10.75 2.97
CA PRO A 402 -12.19 10.72 3.31
C PRO A 402 -12.78 9.31 3.20
N ASP A 403 -13.61 8.96 4.18
CA ASP A 403 -14.34 7.69 4.25
C ASP A 403 -13.49 6.41 4.39
N TYR A 404 -12.18 6.50 4.63
CA TYR A 404 -11.32 5.32 4.81
C TYR A 404 -11.86 4.34 5.86
N HIS A 405 -12.40 4.87 6.96
CA HIS A 405 -13.00 4.10 8.05
C HIS A 405 -14.30 3.34 7.70
N LEU A 406 -14.86 3.57 6.51
CA LEU A 406 -16.04 2.85 6.01
C LEU A 406 -15.66 1.59 5.22
N ALA A 407 -14.35 1.38 4.95
CA ALA A 407 -13.84 0.17 4.33
C ALA A 407 -14.42 -1.05 5.03
N SER A 408 -14.80 -2.07 4.26
CA SER A 408 -15.30 -3.36 4.77
C SER A 408 -16.70 -3.35 5.41
N PHE A 409 -17.39 -2.21 5.46
CA PHE A 409 -18.73 -2.12 6.05
C PHE A 409 -19.89 -1.99 5.05
N TYR A 410 -19.61 -1.63 3.79
CA TYR A 410 -20.65 -1.34 2.79
C TYR A 410 -20.42 -2.03 1.46
N ARG A 411 -21.51 -2.55 0.87
CA ARG A 411 -21.51 -3.31 -0.39
C ARG A 411 -21.07 -2.52 -1.62
N ASP A 412 -21.08 -1.20 -1.53
CA ASP A 412 -20.63 -0.32 -2.61
C ASP A 412 -19.14 0.01 -2.51
N GLU A 413 -18.40 -0.68 -1.63
CA GLU A 413 -16.93 -0.69 -1.57
C GLU A 413 -16.32 0.67 -1.22
N ARG A 414 -17.13 1.61 -0.74
CA ARG A 414 -16.64 2.89 -0.23
C ARG A 414 -15.60 2.63 0.87
N GLY A 415 -14.52 3.40 0.84
CA GLY A 415 -13.47 3.36 1.86
C GLY A 415 -12.28 2.45 1.56
N TYR A 416 -12.38 1.48 0.65
CA TYR A 416 -11.22 0.67 0.22
C TYR A 416 -10.18 1.56 -0.50
N ILE A 417 -10.50 2.00 -1.72
CA ILE A 417 -9.83 3.12 -2.37
C ILE A 417 -10.60 4.40 -2.08
N THR A 418 -9.95 5.37 -1.45
CA THR A 418 -10.59 6.64 -1.06
C THR A 418 -10.27 7.75 -2.05
N ASN A 419 -11.17 8.72 -2.23
CA ASN A 419 -10.82 9.94 -2.97
C ASN A 419 -9.72 10.71 -2.23
N THR A 420 -8.89 11.46 -2.95
CA THR A 420 -7.69 12.10 -2.38
C THR A 420 -7.73 13.61 -2.62
N PRO A 421 -8.26 14.42 -1.67
CA PRO A 421 -8.46 15.86 -1.86
C PRO A 421 -7.19 16.64 -2.20
N PHE A 422 -6.03 16.14 -1.76
CA PHE A 422 -4.70 16.73 -2.03
C PHE A 422 -3.90 15.94 -3.08
N GLY A 423 -4.49 14.88 -3.66
CA GLY A 423 -3.74 13.78 -4.27
C GLY A 423 -3.22 12.77 -3.24
N ASP A 424 -2.90 11.55 -3.67
CA ASP A 424 -2.21 10.58 -2.80
C ASP A 424 -0.75 11.04 -2.66
N LEU A 425 -0.47 11.90 -1.67
CA LEU A 425 0.84 12.53 -1.44
C LEU A 425 1.59 11.99 -0.21
N PHE A 426 0.93 11.12 0.56
CA PHE A 426 1.33 10.81 1.92
C PHE A 426 1.91 9.40 2.07
N GLU A 427 2.95 9.31 2.89
CA GLU A 427 3.53 8.05 3.35
C GLU A 427 3.78 8.13 4.85
N VAL A 428 3.60 7.01 5.57
CA VAL A 428 3.82 6.96 7.01
C VAL A 428 5.23 6.47 7.33
N ILE A 429 5.96 7.21 8.15
CA ILE A 429 7.27 6.82 8.69
C ILE A 429 7.23 6.84 10.20
N LEU A 430 8.18 6.18 10.84
CA LEU A 430 8.31 6.16 12.29
C LEU A 430 9.41 7.12 12.77
N SER A 431 9.34 7.53 14.04
CA SER A 431 10.26 8.50 14.65
C SER A 431 11.74 8.06 14.69
N ASN A 432 12.01 6.77 14.47
CA ASN A 432 13.36 6.22 14.28
C ASN A 432 13.89 6.32 12.84
N ALA A 433 13.19 7.00 11.93
CA ALA A 433 13.67 7.24 10.57
C ALA A 433 15.04 7.95 10.57
N SER A 434 15.95 7.45 9.72
CA SER A 434 17.29 8.00 9.55
C SER A 434 17.27 9.33 8.77
N PRO A 435 18.33 10.16 8.85
CA PRO A 435 18.45 11.35 8.00
C PRO A 435 18.28 11.05 6.50
N ALA A 436 18.86 9.94 6.03
CA ALA A 436 18.73 9.49 4.65
C ALA A 436 17.28 9.16 4.26
N CYS A 437 16.46 8.65 5.20
CA CYS A 437 15.02 8.51 4.99
C CYS A 437 14.34 9.88 4.87
N LEU A 438 14.64 10.83 5.76
CA LEU A 438 14.05 12.17 5.72
C LEU A 438 14.43 12.96 4.44
N GLU A 439 15.55 12.66 3.80
CA GLU A 439 15.95 13.23 2.50
C GLU A 439 15.01 12.89 1.33
N LYS A 440 14.20 11.84 1.48
CA LYS A 440 13.23 11.41 0.47
C LYS A 440 11.98 12.29 0.43
N TYR A 441 11.76 13.14 1.45
CA TYR A 441 10.54 13.92 1.65
C TYR A 441 10.75 15.43 1.57
N ARG A 442 9.74 16.15 1.09
CA ARG A 442 9.70 17.62 1.10
C ARG A 442 9.18 18.15 2.43
N ALA A 443 8.17 17.50 2.98
CA ALA A 443 7.50 17.88 4.20
C ALA A 443 7.38 16.71 5.17
N ILE A 444 7.45 17.00 6.47
CA ILE A 444 7.18 16.07 7.56
C ILE A 444 6.06 16.64 8.42
N VAL A 445 5.02 15.85 8.66
CA VAL A 445 3.92 16.16 9.59
C VAL A 445 4.03 15.23 10.78
N LEU A 446 4.18 15.78 11.98
CA LEU A 446 4.18 15.02 13.22
C LEU A 446 2.74 14.76 13.67
N LEU A 447 2.39 13.48 13.85
CA LEU A 447 1.08 13.06 14.35
C LEU A 447 1.20 12.18 15.61
N GLY A 448 0.14 12.08 16.39
CA GLY A 448 0.11 11.33 17.64
C GLY A 448 0.59 12.12 18.87
N GLU A 449 0.71 11.43 20.00
CA GLU A 449 1.19 12.01 21.27
C GLU A 449 2.72 12.03 21.38
N GLN A 450 3.43 11.84 20.27
CA GLN A 450 4.88 11.74 20.29
C GLN A 450 5.50 13.04 20.84
N ARG A 451 6.45 12.88 21.76
CA ARG A 451 7.38 13.95 22.11
C ARG A 451 8.65 13.70 21.33
N VAL A 452 9.01 14.64 20.47
CA VAL A 452 10.27 14.56 19.72
C VAL A 452 11.41 14.45 20.73
N ALA A 453 12.08 13.30 20.74
CA ALA A 453 13.28 13.08 21.54
C ALA A 453 14.44 13.95 21.03
N ASP A 454 15.46 14.16 21.85
CA ASP A 454 16.58 15.07 21.52
C ASP A 454 17.26 14.67 20.19
N ASP A 455 17.49 13.38 19.96
CA ASP A 455 18.09 12.87 18.73
C ASP A 455 17.19 13.07 17.49
N ALA A 456 15.87 12.91 17.65
CA ALA A 456 14.91 13.19 16.58
C ALA A 456 14.82 14.70 16.29
N SER A 457 14.97 15.55 17.32
CA SER A 457 14.98 17.00 17.17
C SER A 457 16.17 17.47 16.34
N GLU A 458 17.36 16.91 16.56
CA GLU A 458 18.56 17.25 15.77
C GLU A 458 18.39 16.87 14.28
N ARG A 459 17.78 15.70 14.00
CA ARG A 459 17.46 15.27 12.63
C ARG A 459 16.46 16.22 11.95
N LEU A 460 15.40 16.61 12.66
CA LEU A 460 14.38 17.53 12.16
C LEU A 460 14.91 18.96 11.99
N GLU A 461 15.81 19.42 12.87
CA GLU A 461 16.50 20.70 12.74
C GLU A 461 17.36 20.72 11.47
N THR A 462 18.13 19.65 11.23
CA THR A 462 18.95 19.53 10.01
C THR A 462 18.07 19.55 8.77
N PHE A 463 17.01 18.75 8.76
CA PHE A 463 16.02 18.72 7.69
C PHE A 463 15.40 20.10 7.40
N LEU A 464 15.05 20.86 8.44
CA LEU A 464 14.57 22.24 8.33
C LEU A 464 15.64 23.14 7.71
N ARG A 465 16.86 23.14 8.24
CA ARG A 465 17.95 24.01 7.78
C ARG A 465 18.26 23.80 6.29
N ASP A 466 18.15 22.56 5.81
CA ASP A 466 18.37 22.17 4.42
C ASP A 466 17.21 22.51 3.48
N GLY A 467 16.12 23.11 3.99
CA GLY A 467 15.00 23.59 3.19
C GLY A 467 13.73 22.74 3.28
N GLY A 468 13.65 21.82 4.24
CA GLY A 468 12.46 21.00 4.49
C GLY A 468 11.32 21.79 5.17
N ILE A 469 10.12 21.23 5.10
CA ILE A 469 8.93 21.77 5.78
C ILE A 469 8.57 20.84 6.95
N VAL A 470 8.45 21.36 8.16
CA VAL A 470 7.97 20.58 9.31
C VAL A 470 6.67 21.17 9.81
N ILE A 471 5.67 20.32 10.05
CA ILE A 471 4.39 20.68 10.65
C ILE A 471 4.25 19.91 11.96
N ALA A 472 4.14 20.64 13.07
CA ALA A 472 4.16 20.06 14.41
C ALA A 472 3.15 20.75 15.34
N ALA A 473 2.53 19.99 16.23
CA ALA A 473 1.84 20.57 17.37
C ALA A 473 2.87 21.07 18.40
N ALA A 474 2.51 22.13 19.12
CA ALA A 474 3.30 22.68 20.21
C ALA A 474 3.64 21.64 21.29
N ASP A 475 2.74 20.68 21.52
CA ASP A 475 2.90 19.61 22.51
C ASP A 475 3.85 18.49 22.06
N GLN A 476 4.12 18.40 20.75
CA GLN A 476 5.05 17.42 20.18
C GLN A 476 6.48 17.98 20.10
N TRP A 477 6.62 19.30 20.02
CA TRP A 477 7.91 19.97 19.84
C TRP A 477 8.67 20.14 21.18
N PRO A 478 10.00 19.98 21.22
CA PRO A 478 10.75 20.08 22.47
C PRO A 478 10.67 21.48 23.09
N ALA A 479 10.34 21.57 24.38
CA ALA A 479 10.25 22.85 25.09
C ALA A 479 11.57 23.65 25.09
N GLY A 480 12.71 22.96 25.04
CA GLY A 480 14.04 23.56 24.93
C GLY A 480 14.36 24.17 23.55
N ALA A 481 13.53 23.91 22.53
CA ALA A 481 13.75 24.31 21.14
C ALA A 481 12.96 25.57 20.74
N ALA A 482 12.66 26.46 21.68
CA ALA A 482 11.91 27.71 21.44
C ALA A 482 12.52 28.58 20.33
N ALA A 483 13.85 28.56 20.19
CA ALA A 483 14.55 29.28 19.13
C ALA A 483 14.24 28.73 17.73
N LEU A 484 14.09 27.41 17.59
CA LEU A 484 13.68 26.76 16.34
C LEU A 484 12.20 27.00 16.05
N ALA A 485 11.36 26.92 17.07
CA ALA A 485 9.93 27.21 16.99
C ALA A 485 9.64 28.68 16.62
N GLY A 486 10.58 29.60 16.86
CA GLY A 486 10.33 31.04 16.80
C GLY A 486 9.34 31.50 17.87
N ALA A 487 9.00 30.64 18.82
CA ALA A 487 7.93 30.83 19.79
C ALA A 487 8.29 30.17 21.12
N SER A 488 7.97 30.86 22.22
CA SER A 488 7.95 30.29 23.56
C SER A 488 6.55 29.79 23.84
N VAL A 489 6.38 28.48 23.96
CA VAL A 489 5.11 27.82 24.30
C VAL A 489 5.02 27.68 25.81
N SER A 490 3.89 28.09 26.38
CA SER A 490 3.56 27.89 27.80
C SER A 490 2.79 26.58 27.99
N ASP A 491 2.99 25.92 29.12
CA ASP A 491 2.16 24.77 29.53
C ASP A 491 0.71 25.17 29.87
N THR A 492 0.42 26.46 29.99
CA THR A 492 -0.95 26.95 30.25
C THR A 492 -1.86 26.71 29.04
N LEU A 493 -2.93 25.95 29.26
CA LEU A 493 -4.05 25.83 28.31
C LEU A 493 -5.09 26.91 28.58
N ARG A 494 -5.55 27.57 27.52
CA ARG A 494 -6.69 28.49 27.54
C ARG A 494 -7.83 27.95 26.70
N ASN A 495 -9.04 28.23 27.18
CA ASN A 495 -10.25 27.95 26.43
C ASN A 495 -10.59 29.16 25.57
N HIS A 496 -10.87 28.92 24.29
CA HIS A 496 -11.44 29.92 23.38
C HIS A 496 -12.80 29.45 22.87
N HIS A 497 -13.67 30.41 22.58
CA HIS A 497 -14.93 30.17 21.89
C HIS A 497 -15.23 31.40 21.03
N GLY A 498 -15.43 31.19 19.73
CA GLY A 498 -15.73 32.26 18.79
C GLY A 498 -14.88 32.17 17.52
N GLU A 499 -14.67 33.32 16.90
CA GLU A 499 -14.06 33.39 15.58
C GLU A 499 -12.53 33.23 15.64
N SER A 500 -11.99 32.57 14.62
CA SER A 500 -10.58 32.62 14.26
C SER A 500 -10.43 33.19 12.85
N ARG A 501 -9.28 33.81 12.58
CA ARG A 501 -8.96 34.50 11.33
C ARG A 501 -7.61 34.04 10.82
N SER A 502 -7.54 33.66 9.55
CA SER A 502 -6.28 33.35 8.87
C SER A 502 -5.62 34.61 8.32
N ALA A 503 -4.31 34.52 8.04
CA ALA A 503 -3.53 35.63 7.49
C ALA A 503 -4.02 36.12 6.11
N ASP A 504 -4.72 35.28 5.35
CA ASP A 504 -5.37 35.65 4.07
C ASP A 504 -6.72 36.35 4.24
N GLY A 505 -7.20 36.51 5.49
CA GLY A 505 -8.45 37.19 5.83
C GLY A 505 -9.67 36.28 5.96
N SER A 506 -9.54 34.97 5.73
CA SER A 506 -10.64 34.02 5.92
C SER A 506 -11.05 33.92 7.39
N LEU A 507 -12.37 33.79 7.64
CA LEU A 507 -12.96 33.77 8.98
C LEU A 507 -13.63 32.42 9.24
N PHE A 508 -13.36 31.84 10.41
CA PHE A 508 -13.87 30.54 10.82
C PHE A 508 -14.58 30.66 12.16
N ARG A 509 -15.79 30.12 12.25
CA ARG A 509 -16.56 30.06 13.50
C ARG A 509 -16.33 28.72 14.16
N GLU A 510 -15.46 28.73 15.15
CA GLU A 510 -15.10 27.53 15.89
C GLU A 510 -15.96 27.36 17.13
N ALA A 511 -16.43 26.13 17.38
CA ALA A 511 -16.94 25.77 18.69
C ALA A 511 -15.81 25.79 19.73
N ARG A 512 -16.15 25.63 21.03
CA ARG A 512 -15.17 25.77 22.12
C ARG A 512 -13.99 24.82 21.95
N PHE A 513 -12.76 25.33 22.04
CA PHE A 513 -11.53 24.54 21.97
C PHE A 513 -10.47 25.05 22.95
N GLU A 514 -9.43 24.24 23.16
CA GLU A 514 -8.26 24.59 23.97
C GLU A 514 -7.07 24.95 23.09
N HIS A 515 -6.29 25.95 23.49
CA HIS A 515 -5.02 26.27 22.88
C HIS A 515 -3.96 26.59 23.93
N ARG A 516 -2.68 26.41 23.57
CA ARG A 516 -1.54 26.83 24.37
C ARG A 516 -1.37 28.35 24.27
N ASP A 517 -0.94 28.94 25.37
CA ASP A 517 -0.43 30.31 25.33
C ASP A 517 0.94 30.31 24.67
N VAL A 518 1.09 31.10 23.61
CA VAL A 518 2.34 31.20 22.87
C VAL A 518 2.79 32.63 22.76
N ARG A 519 4.04 32.88 23.16
CA ARG A 519 4.72 34.15 22.92
C ARG A 519 5.62 34.00 21.72
N ILE A 520 5.24 34.65 20.63
CA ILE A 520 6.04 34.66 19.40
C ILE A 520 7.25 35.54 19.61
N THR A 521 8.41 35.03 19.23
CA THR A 521 9.69 35.74 19.26
C THR A 521 10.18 36.07 17.85
N LYS A 522 9.86 35.21 16.88
CA LYS A 522 10.17 35.34 15.45
C LYS A 522 9.10 34.59 14.63
N GLY A 523 8.89 35.02 13.40
CA GLY A 523 7.95 34.38 12.47
C GLY A 523 6.59 35.06 12.42
N ASP A 524 5.70 34.46 11.62
CA ASP A 524 4.39 35.00 11.27
C ASP A 524 3.27 34.23 11.96
N VAL A 525 2.16 34.91 12.25
CA VAL A 525 0.90 34.27 12.66
C VAL A 525 0.08 34.00 11.42
N LEU A 526 -0.27 32.73 11.20
CA LEU A 526 -1.08 32.31 10.05
C LEU A 526 -2.55 32.11 10.40
N LEU A 527 -2.85 31.84 11.67
CA LEU A 527 -4.20 31.72 12.19
C LEU A 527 -4.22 32.25 13.62
N GLU A 528 -5.17 33.12 13.95
CA GLU A 528 -5.34 33.67 15.29
C GLU A 528 -6.80 33.69 15.73
N THR A 529 -7.03 33.68 17.04
CA THR A 529 -8.36 33.94 17.61
C THR A 529 -8.73 35.41 17.49
N SER A 530 -10.02 35.74 17.62
CA SER A 530 -10.48 37.12 17.76
C SER A 530 -9.86 37.88 18.95
N GLY A 531 -9.30 37.16 19.93
CA GLY A 531 -8.55 37.73 21.06
C GLY A 531 -7.05 37.89 20.80
N GLY A 532 -6.56 37.62 19.58
CA GLY A 532 -5.16 37.75 19.19
C GLY A 532 -4.26 36.59 19.64
N ALA A 533 -4.84 35.45 20.07
CA ALA A 533 -4.04 34.27 20.41
C ALA A 533 -3.67 33.52 19.14
N ALA A 534 -2.37 33.31 18.91
CA ALA A 534 -1.87 32.61 17.73
C ALA A 534 -2.17 31.11 17.81
N LEU A 535 -2.93 30.59 16.86
CA LEU A 535 -3.27 29.18 16.73
C LEU A 535 -2.29 28.44 15.82
N VAL A 536 -1.89 29.08 14.71
CA VAL A 536 -0.88 28.55 13.78
C VAL A 536 0.17 29.61 13.54
N THR A 537 1.44 29.25 13.69
CA THR A 537 2.59 30.13 13.46
C THR A 537 3.56 29.51 12.47
N ARG A 538 4.30 30.37 11.76
CA ARG A 538 5.30 29.97 10.77
C ARG A 538 6.63 30.63 11.09
N HIS A 539 7.69 29.83 11.18
CA HIS A 539 9.05 30.34 11.38
C HIS A 539 10.01 29.73 10.35
N THR A 540 10.82 30.59 9.73
CA THR A 540 11.87 30.17 8.79
C THR A 540 13.12 29.73 9.57
N VAL A 541 13.62 28.55 9.27
CA VAL A 541 14.81 27.97 9.90
C VAL A 541 15.76 27.52 8.79
N GLY A 542 16.87 28.23 8.60
CA GLY A 542 17.72 28.05 7.41
C GLY A 542 16.92 28.33 6.14
N ASP A 543 16.93 27.40 5.19
CA ASP A 543 16.16 27.50 3.95
C ASP A 543 14.73 26.91 4.08
N GLY A 544 14.39 26.36 5.24
CA GLY A 544 13.13 25.63 5.47
C GLY A 544 12.16 26.36 6.38
N THR A 545 11.05 25.69 6.67
CA THR A 545 9.91 26.30 7.34
C THR A 545 9.29 25.36 8.36
N LEU A 546 9.17 25.83 9.61
CA LEU A 546 8.43 25.18 10.66
C LEU A 546 7.05 25.84 10.82
N TYR A 547 6.00 25.03 10.69
CA TYR A 547 4.63 25.36 11.04
C TYR A 547 4.31 24.78 12.41
N LEU A 548 4.15 25.63 13.41
CA LEU A 548 3.83 25.23 14.76
C LEU A 548 2.36 25.51 15.05
N VAL A 549 1.65 24.51 15.58
CA VAL A 549 0.25 24.68 15.95
C VAL A 549 -0.03 24.43 17.40
N ASN A 550 -0.71 25.43 17.95
CA ASN A 550 -0.84 25.65 19.37
C ASN A 550 -2.16 25.07 19.89
N VAL A 551 -2.86 24.27 19.08
CA VAL A 551 -4.11 23.58 19.44
C VAL A 551 -3.79 22.10 19.66
N PRO A 552 -3.82 21.59 20.90
CA PRO A 552 -3.50 20.20 21.18
C PRO A 552 -4.44 19.23 20.47
N GLY A 553 -3.90 18.17 19.85
CA GLY A 553 -4.68 17.21 19.06
C GLY A 553 -5.33 17.80 17.80
N TRP A 554 -4.98 19.04 17.43
CA TRP A 554 -5.48 19.82 16.27
C TRP A 554 -6.99 20.03 16.20
N GLY A 555 -7.68 19.92 17.33
CA GLY A 555 -9.13 19.99 17.40
C GLY A 555 -9.70 20.43 18.75
N ARG A 556 -11.02 20.40 18.87
CA ARG A 556 -11.75 20.96 20.02
C ARG A 556 -11.58 20.15 21.30
N SER A 557 -11.37 18.85 21.18
CA SER A 557 -11.32 17.86 22.26
C SER A 557 -10.57 16.58 21.82
N ALA A 558 -10.45 15.62 22.74
CA ALA A 558 -9.91 14.29 22.46
C ALA A 558 -11.00 13.36 21.88
N LYS A 559 -11.62 13.76 20.76
CA LYS A 559 -12.69 12.99 20.09
C LYS A 559 -12.50 12.96 18.57
N ARG A 560 -13.23 12.05 17.94
CA ARG A 560 -13.32 11.97 16.47
C ARG A 560 -14.03 13.20 15.88
N HIS A 561 -13.69 13.52 14.63
CA HIS A 561 -14.26 14.58 13.79
C HIS A 561 -14.06 16.01 14.32
N ASP A 562 -12.91 16.26 14.95
CA ASP A 562 -12.81 17.45 15.81
C ASP A 562 -11.79 18.49 15.35
N MET A 563 -11.20 18.33 14.16
CA MET A 563 -10.24 19.31 13.65
C MET A 563 -10.87 20.67 13.39
N LEU A 564 -10.17 21.75 13.78
CA LEU A 564 -10.64 23.12 13.55
C LEU A 564 -10.62 23.46 12.05
N ASP A 565 -11.65 24.17 11.58
CA ASP A 565 -11.77 24.61 10.19
C ASP A 565 -10.63 25.54 9.79
N GLY A 566 -10.27 26.48 10.66
CA GLY A 566 -9.16 27.40 10.38
C GLY A 566 -7.81 26.69 10.25
N ILE A 567 -7.60 25.61 11.01
CA ILE A 567 -6.40 24.76 10.89
C ILE A 567 -6.42 24.00 9.56
N ARG A 568 -7.57 23.40 9.20
CA ARG A 568 -7.72 22.68 7.92
C ARG A 568 -7.47 23.62 6.74
N HIS A 569 -7.91 24.86 6.82
CA HIS A 569 -7.63 25.87 5.80
C HIS A 569 -6.14 26.17 5.67
N VAL A 570 -5.48 26.55 6.76
CA VAL A 570 -4.07 26.97 6.72
C VAL A 570 -3.13 25.82 6.38
N ILE A 571 -3.27 24.67 7.06
CA ILE A 571 -2.42 23.50 6.78
C ILE A 571 -2.81 22.86 5.45
N GLY A 572 -4.10 22.87 5.08
CA GLY A 572 -4.56 22.34 3.80
C GLY A 572 -3.97 23.08 2.62
N SER A 573 -3.86 24.41 2.69
CA SER A 573 -3.16 25.21 1.67
C SER A 573 -1.69 24.79 1.53
N VAL A 574 -0.99 24.54 2.66
CA VAL A 574 0.41 24.08 2.63
C VAL A 574 0.53 22.70 1.97
N LEU A 575 -0.42 21.80 2.23
CA LEU A 575 -0.42 20.46 1.63
C LEU A 575 -0.79 20.49 0.15
N ASP A 576 -1.77 21.32 -0.24
CA ASP A 576 -2.20 21.49 -1.64
C ASP A 576 -1.06 22.02 -2.53
N ASP A 577 -0.28 22.97 -2.01
CA ASP A 577 0.88 23.55 -2.69
C ASP A 577 2.00 22.53 -3.00
N LEU A 578 1.97 21.34 -2.37
CA LEU A 578 2.96 20.29 -2.62
C LEU A 578 2.60 19.37 -3.79
N GLY A 579 1.35 19.40 -4.27
CA GLY A 579 0.89 18.60 -5.40
C GLY A 579 1.48 19.08 -6.74
N LEU A 580 1.62 18.17 -7.71
CA LEU A 580 2.13 18.49 -9.06
C LEU A 580 1.01 18.79 -10.06
N VAL A 581 -0.22 18.43 -9.71
CA VAL A 581 -1.40 18.64 -10.54
C VAL A 581 -2.51 19.28 -9.73
N THR A 582 -3.42 19.93 -10.42
CA THR A 582 -4.74 20.31 -9.88
C THR A 582 -5.80 19.52 -10.64
N ILE A 583 -6.78 18.99 -9.90
CA ILE A 583 -7.91 18.27 -10.48
C ILE A 583 -9.18 19.06 -10.22
N GLU A 584 -9.86 19.42 -11.30
CA GLU A 584 -11.16 20.07 -11.27
C GLU A 584 -12.24 19.03 -11.59
N GLY A 585 -13.22 18.87 -10.71
CA GLY A 585 -14.28 17.87 -10.86
C GLY A 585 -14.84 17.46 -9.50
N ARG A 586 -15.68 16.42 -9.48
CA ARG A 586 -16.05 15.76 -8.22
C ARG A 586 -14.80 15.12 -7.58
N PRO A 587 -14.75 14.92 -6.25
CA PRO A 587 -13.64 14.21 -5.62
C PRO A 587 -13.36 12.86 -6.30
N VAL A 588 -12.09 12.58 -6.55
CA VAL A 588 -11.61 11.38 -7.24
C VAL A 588 -10.31 10.93 -6.57
N TYR A 589 -10.00 9.64 -6.59
CA TYR A 589 -8.66 9.18 -6.25
C TYR A 589 -7.72 9.58 -7.39
N ASN A 590 -6.59 10.19 -7.04
CA ASN A 590 -5.54 10.51 -8.00
C ASN A 590 -4.15 10.26 -7.45
N LEU A 591 -3.32 9.66 -8.31
CA LEU A 591 -1.94 9.29 -8.05
C LEU A 591 -1.07 9.83 -9.20
N VAL A 592 0.08 10.40 -8.85
CA VAL A 592 1.03 10.97 -9.82
C VAL A 592 2.36 10.26 -9.72
N ASN A 593 2.90 9.83 -10.86
CA ASN A 593 4.26 9.32 -10.99
C ASN A 593 5.12 10.32 -11.77
N VAL A 594 6.34 10.55 -11.30
CA VAL A 594 7.37 11.34 -11.99
C VAL A 594 8.30 10.42 -12.79
N THR A 595 8.79 10.87 -13.94
CA THR A 595 9.68 10.09 -14.83
C THR A 595 11.12 10.66 -14.82
N ASP A 596 12.04 10.16 -15.67
CA ASP A 596 13.36 10.81 -15.88
C ASP A 596 13.24 12.20 -16.47
N ARG A 597 12.12 12.47 -17.15
CA ARG A 597 11.91 13.71 -17.86
C ARG A 597 11.32 14.74 -16.93
N ASP A 598 11.82 15.97 -17.03
CA ASP A 598 11.34 17.07 -16.18
C ASP A 598 10.11 17.79 -16.73
N ASP A 599 9.61 17.33 -17.87
CA ASP A 599 8.46 17.83 -18.60
C ASP A 599 7.35 16.75 -18.72
N GLU A 600 7.42 15.66 -17.96
CA GLU A 600 6.48 14.53 -18.09
C GLU A 600 5.97 14.05 -16.73
N LEU A 601 4.68 13.67 -16.67
CA LEU A 601 4.05 13.00 -15.53
C LEU A 601 3.19 11.85 -16.01
N ILE A 602 2.97 10.86 -15.15
CA ILE A 602 1.91 9.87 -15.36
C ILE A 602 0.85 10.09 -14.27
N VAL A 603 -0.40 10.25 -14.66
CA VAL A 603 -1.54 10.51 -13.76
C VAL A 603 -2.50 9.33 -13.84
N THR A 604 -2.76 8.72 -12.69
CA THR A 604 -3.76 7.67 -12.51
C THR A 604 -4.98 8.24 -11.80
N LEU A 605 -6.16 8.04 -12.38
CA LEU A 605 -7.44 8.48 -11.83
C LEU A 605 -8.35 7.27 -11.60
N CYS A 606 -8.84 7.09 -10.38
CA CYS A 606 -9.80 6.03 -10.05
C CYS A 606 -11.13 6.65 -9.64
N ASN A 607 -12.19 6.32 -10.38
CA ASN A 607 -13.54 6.72 -10.03
C ASN A 607 -14.16 5.67 -9.10
N ASN A 608 -14.31 6.05 -7.84
CA ASN A 608 -14.85 5.20 -6.80
C ASN A 608 -16.39 5.24 -6.72
N SER A 609 -17.06 5.99 -7.61
CA SER A 609 -18.52 6.01 -7.70
C SER A 609 -19.01 4.76 -8.43
N PRO A 610 -19.96 4.00 -7.86
CA PRO A 610 -20.45 2.75 -8.48
C PRO A 610 -21.42 2.97 -9.64
N ASP A 611 -21.97 4.18 -9.77
CA ASP A 611 -23.16 4.45 -10.57
C ASP A 611 -23.00 5.62 -11.56
N LEU A 612 -21.99 6.47 -11.38
CA LEU A 612 -21.82 7.69 -12.17
C LEU A 612 -20.40 7.78 -12.75
N PRO A 613 -20.25 8.06 -14.06
CA PRO A 613 -18.96 8.42 -14.61
C PRO A 613 -18.45 9.72 -13.96
N TRP A 614 -17.15 9.81 -13.81
CA TRP A 614 -16.45 11.02 -13.43
C TRP A 614 -16.04 11.77 -14.69
N GLU A 615 -16.19 13.09 -14.68
CA GLU A 615 -15.67 13.99 -15.71
C GLU A 615 -14.98 15.15 -15.01
N GLY A 616 -13.87 15.58 -15.59
CA GLY A 616 -13.10 16.68 -15.03
C GLY A 616 -11.88 17.04 -15.85
N THR A 617 -11.06 17.90 -15.26
CA THR A 617 -9.88 18.48 -15.88
C THR A 617 -8.67 18.25 -14.99
N VAL A 618 -7.55 17.84 -15.59
CA VAL A 618 -6.24 17.73 -14.95
C VAL A 618 -5.32 18.80 -15.51
N ARG A 619 -4.79 19.67 -14.64
CA ARG A 619 -3.77 20.67 -14.99
C ARG A 619 -2.46 20.33 -14.31
N ILE A 620 -1.34 20.59 -14.99
CA ILE A 620 -0.02 20.55 -14.38
C ILE A 620 0.20 21.88 -13.67
N ARG A 621 0.71 21.87 -12.43
CA ARG A 621 1.05 23.12 -11.75
C ARG A 621 2.27 23.74 -12.43
N ASP A 622 2.22 25.06 -12.64
CA ASP A 622 3.28 25.86 -13.27
C ASP A 622 3.63 25.49 -14.74
N ALA A 623 2.79 24.70 -15.43
CA ALA A 623 2.95 24.40 -16.85
C ALA A 623 1.60 24.08 -17.52
N GLU A 624 1.56 24.14 -18.85
CA GLU A 624 0.40 23.67 -19.63
C GLU A 624 0.59 22.22 -20.03
N VAL A 625 -0.49 21.45 -20.10
CA VAL A 625 -0.49 20.14 -20.78
C VAL A 625 -0.42 20.41 -22.28
N GLU A 626 0.70 20.05 -22.91
CA GLU A 626 0.91 20.20 -24.35
C GLU A 626 0.31 19.02 -25.12
N SER A 627 0.52 17.80 -24.60
CA SER A 627 -0.03 16.58 -25.17
C SER A 627 -0.17 15.49 -24.12
N PHE A 628 -0.87 14.40 -24.47
CA PHE A 628 -0.98 13.23 -23.62
C PHE A 628 -0.94 11.93 -24.42
N GLU A 629 -0.56 10.85 -23.75
CA GLU A 629 -0.72 9.48 -24.19
C GLU A 629 -1.67 8.77 -23.21
N ALA A 630 -2.74 8.18 -23.74
CA ALA A 630 -3.64 7.35 -22.96
C ALA A 630 -3.07 5.94 -22.81
N TRP A 631 -2.67 5.56 -21.60
CA TRP A 631 -2.23 4.19 -21.30
C TRP A 631 -3.42 3.27 -21.03
N ILE A 632 -4.50 3.79 -20.43
CA ILE A 632 -5.79 3.07 -20.26
C ILE A 632 -6.94 4.00 -20.62
N GLY A 633 -7.66 3.73 -21.73
CA GLY A 633 -8.84 4.48 -22.25
C GLY A 633 -8.56 5.97 -22.58
N HIS A 634 -9.27 6.76 -23.41
CA HIS A 634 -10.37 6.67 -24.37
C HIS A 634 -10.13 7.80 -25.41
N SER A 635 -10.61 7.66 -26.65
CA SER A 635 -10.70 8.68 -27.73
C SER A 635 -11.38 10.03 -27.42
N GLU A 636 -12.00 10.23 -26.25
CA GLU A 636 -12.71 11.48 -25.90
C GLU A 636 -11.88 12.42 -25.02
N ALA A 637 -10.76 11.94 -24.47
CA ALA A 637 -9.84 12.81 -23.76
C ALA A 637 -9.22 13.82 -24.74
N ALA A 638 -9.09 15.07 -24.31
CA ALA A 638 -8.57 16.15 -25.16
C ALA A 638 -7.78 17.15 -24.33
N VAL A 639 -6.79 17.77 -24.97
CA VAL A 639 -6.14 18.96 -24.42
C VAL A 639 -6.98 20.18 -24.80
N GLU A 640 -7.53 20.85 -23.80
CA GLU A 640 -8.31 22.08 -23.92
C GLU A 640 -7.75 23.11 -22.94
N ASP A 641 -7.44 24.32 -23.42
CA ASP A 641 -6.92 25.42 -22.59
C ASP A 641 -5.75 25.01 -21.66
N GLY A 642 -4.76 24.33 -22.24
CA GLY A 642 -3.55 23.89 -21.54
C GLY A 642 -3.79 22.80 -20.47
N ALA A 643 -4.90 22.07 -20.54
CA ALA A 643 -5.22 21.01 -19.59
C ALA A 643 -5.85 19.78 -20.23
N LEU A 644 -5.71 18.64 -19.58
CA LEU A 644 -6.35 17.41 -20.00
C LEU A 644 -7.78 17.37 -19.49
N ARG A 645 -8.76 17.46 -20.39
CA ARG A 645 -10.15 17.11 -20.11
C ARG A 645 -10.35 15.62 -20.35
N CYS A 646 -10.91 14.91 -19.38
CA CYS A 646 -11.13 13.46 -19.50
C CYS A 646 -12.30 12.98 -18.64
N GLY A 647 -12.71 11.73 -18.90
CA GLY A 647 -13.71 11.03 -18.10
C GLY A 647 -13.23 9.65 -17.65
N VAL A 648 -13.71 9.20 -16.50
CA VAL A 648 -13.44 7.89 -15.92
C VAL A 648 -14.78 7.20 -15.65
N PRO A 649 -15.10 6.05 -16.26
CA PRO A 649 -16.34 5.33 -15.99
C PRO A 649 -16.53 5.00 -14.51
N ALA A 650 -17.76 4.71 -14.12
CA ALA A 650 -18.09 4.25 -12.78
C ALA A 650 -17.25 3.01 -12.41
N ASN A 651 -16.70 2.98 -11.20
CA ASN A 651 -15.87 1.88 -10.68
C ASN A 651 -14.70 1.46 -11.59
N ASP A 652 -14.07 2.41 -12.27
CA ASP A 652 -12.98 2.14 -13.22
C ASP A 652 -11.78 3.08 -13.00
N VAL A 653 -10.71 2.83 -13.74
CA VAL A 653 -9.44 3.57 -13.70
C VAL A 653 -9.03 4.08 -15.08
N ARG A 654 -8.39 5.25 -15.12
CA ARG A 654 -7.70 5.77 -16.30
C ARG A 654 -6.27 6.15 -15.95
N ILE A 655 -5.36 5.97 -16.90
CA ILE A 655 -3.94 6.32 -16.75
C ILE A 655 -3.51 7.10 -17.98
N PHE A 656 -2.97 8.30 -17.74
CA PHE A 656 -2.50 9.21 -18.78
C PHE A 656 -1.05 9.59 -18.53
N LYS A 657 -0.21 9.50 -19.55
CA LYS A 657 1.11 10.13 -19.54
C LYS A 657 0.97 11.51 -20.15
N LEU A 658 1.23 12.55 -19.36
CA LEU A 658 1.09 13.95 -19.73
C LEU A 658 2.46 14.53 -20.06
N GLN A 659 2.52 15.27 -21.15
CA GLN A 659 3.67 16.06 -21.56
C GLN A 659 3.36 17.54 -21.30
N ALA A 660 4.21 18.19 -20.53
CA ALA A 660 4.16 19.62 -20.24
C ALA A 660 4.81 20.45 -21.36
N SER A 661 4.35 21.70 -21.51
CA SER A 661 4.88 22.67 -22.48
C SER A 661 6.32 23.14 -22.21
N HIS A 662 6.82 22.95 -20.99
CA HIS A 662 8.20 23.19 -20.60
C HIS A 662 8.59 22.32 -19.40
N GLY A 663 9.89 22.15 -19.18
CA GLY A 663 10.41 21.48 -17.98
C GLY A 663 10.04 22.26 -16.72
N PHE A 664 9.40 21.59 -15.77
CA PHE A 664 8.89 22.18 -14.53
C PHE A 664 9.30 21.38 -13.29
N LEU A 665 9.61 20.08 -13.44
CA LEU A 665 10.17 19.29 -12.35
C LEU A 665 11.63 19.70 -12.09
N PRO A 666 12.12 19.60 -10.85
CA PRO A 666 13.51 19.90 -10.56
C PRO A 666 14.45 19.03 -11.41
N LEU A 667 15.59 19.60 -11.82
CA LEU A 667 16.71 18.95 -12.56
C LEU A 667 17.25 17.65 -11.92
N ARG A 668 16.74 17.22 -10.78
CA ARG A 668 17.30 16.18 -9.91
C ARG A 668 16.77 14.76 -10.21
N PHE A 669 15.67 14.63 -10.97
CA PHE A 669 15.23 13.35 -11.55
C PHE A 669 16.05 12.97 -12.80
N ARG A 670 16.76 13.92 -13.43
CA ARG A 670 17.47 13.74 -14.71
C ARG A 670 18.67 12.79 -14.67
N ASN A 671 19.23 12.52 -13.48
CA ASN A 671 20.39 11.65 -13.32
C ASN A 671 20.02 10.22 -12.88
N ILE A 672 18.72 9.91 -12.81
CA ILE A 672 18.25 8.57 -12.49
C ILE A 672 18.42 7.71 -13.75
N ASP A 673 19.35 6.76 -13.71
CA ASP A 673 19.54 5.79 -14.79
C ASP A 673 18.49 4.68 -14.64
N TRP A 674 17.24 4.96 -15.04
CA TRP A 674 16.10 4.03 -14.89
C TRP A 674 16.37 2.64 -15.47
N ARG A 675 17.21 2.55 -16.51
CA ARG A 675 17.67 1.29 -17.10
C ARG A 675 18.62 0.53 -16.18
N LYS A 676 19.58 1.20 -15.51
CA LYS A 676 20.44 0.58 -14.50
C LYS A 676 19.73 0.28 -13.19
N LEU A 677 18.68 1.03 -12.86
CA LEU A 677 17.85 0.75 -11.68
C LEU A 677 16.95 -0.48 -11.87
N GLY A 678 17.02 -1.12 -13.05
CA GLY A 678 16.13 -2.21 -13.41
C GLY A 678 14.67 -1.80 -13.41
N VAL A 679 14.36 -0.49 -13.51
CA VAL A 679 13.00 0.06 -13.54
C VAL A 679 12.50 -0.11 -14.96
N GLY A 680 12.00 -1.32 -15.19
CA GLY A 680 11.70 -1.85 -16.50
C GLY A 680 11.65 -3.36 -16.37
N ILE A 681 10.60 -3.94 -16.92
CA ILE A 681 10.51 -5.38 -17.04
C ILE A 681 11.59 -5.83 -18.03
N PRO A 682 12.48 -6.79 -17.69
CA PRO A 682 13.48 -7.29 -18.61
C PRO A 682 12.79 -7.76 -19.88
N ASP A 683 13.37 -7.35 -20.99
CA ASP A 683 13.01 -7.81 -22.33
C ASP A 683 12.77 -9.33 -22.35
N GLN A 684 13.61 -10.12 -21.67
CA GLN A 684 13.53 -11.58 -21.67
C GLN A 684 12.37 -12.18 -20.88
N ASP A 685 11.84 -11.52 -19.85
CA ASP A 685 10.80 -12.11 -18.97
C ASP A 685 9.41 -12.13 -19.65
N PHE A 686 9.23 -11.39 -20.75
CA PHE A 686 7.96 -11.33 -21.51
C PHE A 686 8.15 -11.30 -23.04
N GLN A 687 9.36 -11.53 -23.56
CA GLN A 687 9.62 -11.57 -25.01
C GLN A 687 9.06 -12.81 -25.72
N SER A 688 8.69 -13.87 -24.98
CA SER A 688 8.15 -15.11 -25.52
C SER A 688 6.63 -15.25 -25.44
N CYS A 689 5.90 -14.31 -24.84
CA CYS A 689 4.45 -14.42 -24.69
C CYS A 689 3.78 -14.49 -26.08
N PRO A 690 3.12 -15.60 -26.46
CA PRO A 690 2.44 -15.72 -27.74
C PRO A 690 1.30 -14.71 -27.91
N ALA A 691 0.75 -14.18 -26.81
CA ALA A 691 -0.25 -13.11 -26.83
C ALA A 691 0.26 -11.84 -27.53
N ARG A 692 1.59 -11.60 -27.56
CA ARG A 692 2.17 -10.43 -28.24
C ARG A 692 2.18 -10.51 -29.78
N LYS A 693 1.96 -11.67 -30.42
CA LYS A 693 2.21 -11.80 -31.88
C LYS A 693 1.18 -12.56 -32.71
N SER A 694 0.21 -13.28 -32.14
CA SER A 694 -0.76 -14.05 -32.96
C SER A 694 -2.19 -13.51 -32.96
N ALA A 695 -2.40 -12.32 -32.43
CA ALA A 695 -3.71 -11.69 -32.34
C ALA A 695 -3.78 -10.48 -33.28
N ASP A 696 -3.90 -10.74 -34.58
CA ASP A 696 -4.84 -10.00 -35.43
C ASP A 696 -6.26 -10.23 -34.86
N LEU A 697 -6.50 -9.73 -33.65
CA LEU A 697 -7.80 -9.67 -33.03
C LEU A 697 -8.55 -8.54 -33.74
N THR A 698 -9.10 -8.88 -34.90
CA THR A 698 -10.40 -8.34 -35.30
C THR A 698 -11.34 -8.51 -34.11
N ILE A 699 -11.46 -7.46 -33.30
CA ILE A 699 -12.54 -7.29 -32.34
C ILE A 699 -13.82 -7.34 -33.18
N HIS A 700 -14.49 -8.49 -33.22
CA HIS A 700 -15.83 -8.55 -33.76
C HIS A 700 -16.68 -7.62 -32.91
N ARG A 701 -17.10 -6.50 -33.51
CA ARG A 701 -18.11 -5.61 -32.93
C ARG A 701 -19.39 -6.43 -32.74
N PRO A 702 -20.14 -6.22 -31.64
CA PRO A 702 -21.45 -6.83 -31.51
C PRO A 702 -22.35 -6.27 -32.61
N GLY A 703 -22.64 -7.07 -33.64
CA GLY A 703 -23.43 -6.64 -34.80
C GLY A 703 -23.30 -7.52 -36.04
N ASP A 704 -22.27 -8.34 -36.18
CA ASP A 704 -22.12 -9.23 -37.34
C ASP A 704 -22.69 -10.62 -37.06
N ARG A 705 -24.02 -10.72 -37.13
CA ARG A 705 -24.75 -11.89 -37.65
C ARG A 705 -25.99 -11.45 -38.41
#